data_AF-A0A139WC15-F1
#
_entry.id   AF-A0A139WC15-F1
#
_cell.length_a   1.000
_cell.length_b   1.000
_cell.length_c   1.000
_cell.angle_alpha   90.00
_cell.angle_beta   90.00
_cell.angle_gamma   90.00
#
_symmetry.space_group_name_H-M   'P 1'
#
loop_
_entity.id
_entity.type
_entity.pdbx_description
1 polymer ?
#
loop_
_entity_poly.entity_id
_entity_poly.type
_entity_poly.pdbx_seq_one_letter_code
_entity_poly.pdbx_strand_id
1 'polypeptide(L)'
;MWCLFLFIATFLGVGNLTQNYSREALQEKYPGFGTEWIPVGQKENGELIIGYFDDSDDARFIFPPEPKEVVTFTLYTRQHPEGTKIEDSLEKLEGIFDKSKPSKFVTHGWMSSGSADTCVKIKDGFLKKYDANVFIMDWSEISSNVLYPIPMRATKSVGDFYSEFLNKLVDSGADPKNFHLVGHSLGAHVTGFGARGVKGKVGRVTGLDPALPGFNMGLVEGGHLDKEDADFVDVIHTCAGYLGMSSSIGHADFHPNGGSVPQPGCENIFEMIEACSHGRSWAYFAESLTAEVPFMAYRCDSFENFLHKEECKEEGIPMGDPAPTSARGNYYLRTQSEAPFAVKNIQENTCLVGKTALITGANTGIGYEIALDFAKRGARVILACRNEQKAREACRKIINETGNENVVVKFIDLSSFASVRAFVEDVKRSEDRLNILVNNAAILEVGLNSLTIDGNLLVMQVNYFSPFLLTVLLTDLMRKSKPSRIINLTSVMARVAHGFNVDKINNVEGTLNDYGITKLCMILFTLELAKRLDKSGVTAYSADPGLVDTEIFKQTPRFINLLAQSFKRFFFKTPEEGAQTPIHCSVTKGIEECNGENFIDCQRVKKYAIVENQELTKFWNITEMIVSLKPDEIYKSEDNDKTSISDDYTITSKLCFRQFLFLNKMFYIFVIVFLLIFGVILKIYIKFTTGWCRSKTCLVGKTAIITGANTGIGFETALDFAKRGARVILACRDEKRAEDARYKVIEETGNKNVVVKLINMSSFNSVREFAKEINETEDRLDILVNNAGAGGIGDKKSKDGHVLLMQINYFSSFLLTHLLIGLLKKTKGSRVINVSSMVAKYAKNFDVSNVDKYPGIVTVYYYSKLCNILFTKELARRLEGTEVTTYSLHPGAVKTELYRHAKNGYKLLFQFLTNIFFKTSEEGAQTTIYCSVTKRIEKYSGEHFEDCQKVASYKTVADPDLPKKLWEFTQDIVQLKPDEILT
;
A
#
# COMPACT_ATOMS: atom_id res chain seq x y z
N MET A 1 -12.65 3.05 -5.32
CA MET A 1 -11.95 2.34 -6.42
C MET A 1 -12.52 2.67 -7.80
N TRP A 2 -13.84 2.74 -7.98
CA TRP A 2 -14.47 3.25 -9.22
C TRP A 2 -14.10 4.71 -9.55
N CYS A 3 -13.95 5.59 -8.55
CA CYS A 3 -13.51 6.98 -8.78
C CYS A 3 -12.05 7.10 -9.24
N LEU A 4 -11.14 6.19 -8.86
CA LEU A 4 -9.74 6.20 -9.31
C LEU A 4 -9.61 5.71 -10.76
N PHE A 5 -10.52 4.83 -11.19
CA PHE A 5 -10.63 4.35 -12.57
C PHE A 5 -11.13 5.46 -13.52
N LEU A 6 -12.10 6.27 -13.07
CA LEU A 6 -12.51 7.51 -13.74
C LEU A 6 -11.38 8.56 -13.71
N PHE A 7 -10.70 8.73 -12.58
CA PHE A 7 -9.61 9.71 -12.42
C PHE A 7 -8.49 9.56 -13.45
N ILE A 8 -8.10 8.32 -13.80
CA ILE A 8 -7.04 8.04 -14.78
C ILE A 8 -7.58 8.05 -16.23
N ALA A 9 -8.81 7.56 -16.45
CA ALA A 9 -9.42 7.52 -17.77
C ALA A 9 -9.79 8.92 -18.31
N THR A 10 -10.22 9.83 -17.44
CA THR A 10 -10.58 11.21 -17.83
C THR A 10 -9.36 12.10 -18.03
N PHE A 11 -8.25 11.86 -17.29
CA PHE A 11 -7.02 12.65 -17.39
C PHE A 11 -6.31 12.53 -18.75
N LEU A 12 -6.48 11.41 -19.46
CA LEU A 12 -5.79 11.15 -20.73
C LEU A 12 -6.65 11.40 -21.98
N GLY A 13 -7.98 11.50 -21.86
CA GLY A 13 -8.89 11.56 -23.02
C GLY A 13 -9.50 12.92 -23.32
N VAL A 14 -9.88 13.71 -22.31
CA VAL A 14 -10.73 14.90 -22.50
C VAL A 14 -9.95 16.23 -22.47
N GLY A 15 -8.75 16.22 -21.89
CA GLY A 15 -7.95 17.43 -21.63
C GLY A 15 -7.47 18.22 -22.85
N ASN A 16 -7.50 17.66 -24.06
CA ASN A 16 -6.95 18.31 -25.27
C ASN A 16 -7.98 19.04 -26.14
N LEU A 17 -9.29 18.87 -25.93
CA LEU A 17 -10.30 19.49 -26.80
C LEU A 17 -10.84 20.84 -26.29
N THR A 18 -10.71 21.16 -25.01
CA THR A 18 -11.27 22.38 -24.41
C THR A 18 -10.27 23.54 -24.25
N GLN A 19 -9.08 23.43 -24.84
CA GLN A 19 -7.95 24.33 -24.53
C GLN A 19 -8.00 25.75 -25.12
N ASN A 20 -8.91 26.11 -26.05
CA ASN A 20 -8.74 27.38 -26.78
C ASN A 20 -10.00 28.22 -27.05
N TYR A 21 -11.20 27.82 -26.62
CA TYR A 21 -12.43 28.56 -26.95
C TYR A 21 -13.48 28.47 -25.83
N SER A 22 -14.19 29.56 -25.56
CA SER A 22 -15.35 29.56 -24.65
C SER A 22 -16.52 28.76 -25.26
N ARG A 23 -17.46 28.32 -24.42
CA ARG A 23 -18.64 27.57 -24.87
C ARG A 23 -19.45 28.39 -25.88
N GLU A 24 -19.57 29.72 -25.65
CA GLU A 24 -20.28 30.62 -26.57
C GLU A 24 -19.55 30.72 -27.92
N ALA A 25 -18.22 30.87 -27.91
CA ALA A 25 -17.44 30.94 -29.15
C ALA A 25 -17.51 29.64 -29.98
N LEU A 26 -17.62 28.49 -29.30
CA LEU A 26 -17.81 27.20 -29.96
C LEU A 26 -19.24 26.99 -30.45
N GLN A 27 -20.25 27.46 -29.72
CA GLN A 27 -21.66 27.40 -30.12
C GLN A 27 -22.00 28.35 -31.27
N GLU A 28 -21.37 29.52 -31.32
CA GLU A 28 -21.49 30.47 -32.43
C GLU A 28 -20.89 29.87 -33.71
N LYS A 29 -19.76 29.16 -33.59
CA LYS A 29 -19.08 28.52 -34.72
C LYS A 29 -19.72 27.19 -35.13
N TYR A 30 -20.30 26.45 -34.19
CA TYR A 30 -20.86 25.12 -34.37
C TYR A 30 -22.22 25.02 -33.63
N PRO A 31 -23.34 25.27 -34.33
CA PRO A 31 -24.67 25.18 -33.72
C PRO A 31 -24.94 23.80 -33.09
N GLY A 32 -25.46 23.79 -31.87
CA GLY A 32 -25.71 22.56 -31.09
C GLY A 32 -24.48 22.01 -30.35
N PHE A 33 -23.29 22.62 -30.50
CA PHE A 33 -22.09 22.19 -29.77
C PHE A 33 -22.27 22.36 -28.26
N GLY A 34 -22.09 21.27 -27.50
CA GLY A 34 -22.23 21.24 -26.05
C GLY A 34 -23.67 21.35 -25.54
N THR A 35 -24.68 21.28 -26.40
CA THR A 35 -26.11 21.20 -26.02
C THR A 35 -26.83 20.03 -26.70
N GLU A 36 -26.50 19.76 -27.95
CA GLU A 36 -27.04 18.64 -28.74
C GLU A 36 -25.95 17.60 -29.03
N TRP A 37 -24.68 18.01 -29.13
CA TRP A 37 -23.59 17.11 -29.46
C TRP A 37 -22.19 17.59 -29.02
N ILE A 38 -21.25 16.66 -28.89
CA ILE A 38 -19.81 16.91 -28.65
C ILE A 38 -18.91 16.00 -29.49
N PRO A 39 -17.66 16.42 -29.80
CA PRO A 39 -16.67 15.52 -30.36
C PRO A 39 -16.19 14.50 -29.32
N VAL A 40 -16.40 13.22 -29.58
CA VAL A 40 -16.02 12.10 -28.71
C VAL A 40 -14.77 11.36 -29.21
N GLY A 41 -14.24 11.75 -30.37
CA GLY A 41 -13.02 11.20 -30.93
C GLY A 41 -12.70 11.76 -32.30
N GLN A 42 -11.64 11.26 -32.92
CA GLN A 42 -11.23 11.62 -34.28
C GLN A 42 -10.84 10.35 -35.04
N LYS A 43 -11.36 10.19 -36.26
CA LYS A 43 -10.97 9.10 -37.15
C LYS A 43 -9.56 9.35 -37.70
N GLU A 44 -8.90 8.29 -38.19
CA GLU A 44 -7.54 8.37 -38.78
C GLU A 44 -7.43 9.35 -39.97
N ASN A 45 -8.55 9.69 -40.63
CA ASN A 45 -8.63 10.67 -41.72
C ASN A 45 -8.80 12.14 -41.25
N GLY A 46 -8.86 12.37 -39.94
CA GLY A 46 -9.04 13.70 -39.35
C GLY A 46 -10.48 14.13 -39.12
N GLU A 47 -11.49 13.34 -39.53
CA GLU A 47 -12.89 13.63 -39.25
C GLU A 47 -13.23 13.42 -37.77
N LEU A 48 -13.96 14.38 -37.18
CA LEU A 48 -14.44 14.30 -35.81
C LEU A 48 -15.57 13.26 -35.70
N ILE A 49 -15.46 12.39 -34.71
CA ILE A 49 -16.54 11.51 -34.26
C ILE A 49 -17.37 12.31 -33.27
N ILE A 50 -18.66 12.47 -33.56
CA ILE A 50 -19.57 13.27 -32.76
C ILE A 50 -20.50 12.34 -31.96
N GLY A 51 -20.63 12.59 -30.67
CA GLY A 51 -21.63 11.98 -29.79
C GLY A 51 -22.76 12.98 -29.53
N TYR A 52 -24.00 12.53 -29.63
CA TYR A 52 -25.20 13.33 -29.38
C TYR A 52 -25.69 13.10 -27.93
N PHE A 53 -26.23 14.13 -27.30
CA PHE A 53 -26.88 14.01 -26.00
C PHE A 53 -28.34 13.62 -26.21
N ASP A 54 -28.79 12.55 -25.56
CA ASP A 54 -30.20 12.10 -25.62
C ASP A 54 -31.07 12.94 -24.66
N ASP A 55 -30.48 13.54 -23.63
CA ASP A 55 -31.13 14.44 -22.67
C ASP A 55 -30.18 15.54 -22.14
N SER A 56 -30.74 16.66 -21.67
CA SER A 56 -29.98 17.82 -21.15
C SER A 56 -29.11 17.52 -19.91
N ASP A 57 -29.38 16.41 -19.21
CA ASP A 57 -28.64 15.97 -18.03
C ASP A 57 -27.24 15.42 -18.36
N ASP A 58 -27.08 14.77 -19.53
CA ASP A 58 -25.78 14.25 -19.97
C ASP A 58 -24.82 15.37 -20.38
N ALA A 59 -25.36 16.50 -20.89
CA ALA A 59 -24.57 17.68 -21.20
C ALA A 59 -24.04 18.38 -19.93
N ARG A 60 -24.84 18.43 -18.85
CA ARG A 60 -24.46 19.00 -17.55
C ARG A 60 -23.31 18.27 -16.86
N PHE A 61 -23.17 16.98 -17.16
CA PHE A 61 -22.05 16.15 -16.67
C PHE A 61 -20.69 16.58 -17.26
N ILE A 62 -20.68 17.14 -18.46
CA ILE A 62 -19.46 17.51 -19.20
C ILE A 62 -19.22 19.04 -19.15
N PHE A 63 -20.29 19.83 -19.20
CA PHE A 63 -20.26 21.29 -19.07
C PHE A 63 -21.14 21.71 -17.88
N PRO A 64 -20.56 22.01 -16.72
CA PRO A 64 -21.33 22.45 -15.57
C PRO A 64 -22.08 23.76 -15.88
N PRO A 65 -23.21 24.02 -15.21
CA PRO A 65 -23.93 25.29 -15.34
C PRO A 65 -23.06 26.49 -14.92
N GLU A 66 -23.40 27.68 -15.42
CA GLU A 66 -22.70 28.90 -15.06
C GLU A 66 -22.94 29.23 -13.57
N PRO A 67 -21.93 29.69 -12.80
CA PRO A 67 -22.08 29.94 -11.37
C PRO A 67 -23.28 30.82 -11.00
N LYS A 68 -23.58 31.85 -11.81
CA LYS A 68 -24.71 32.76 -11.60
C LYS A 68 -26.09 32.09 -11.59
N GLU A 69 -26.22 30.91 -12.20
CA GLU A 69 -27.49 30.20 -12.35
C GLU A 69 -27.79 29.29 -11.15
N VAL A 70 -26.74 28.84 -10.45
CA VAL A 70 -26.84 27.72 -9.51
C VAL A 70 -26.16 27.93 -8.16
N VAL A 71 -25.24 28.90 -8.06
CA VAL A 71 -24.60 29.24 -6.79
C VAL A 71 -25.57 30.10 -5.98
N THR A 72 -25.82 29.69 -4.74
CA THR A 72 -26.79 30.37 -3.87
C THR A 72 -26.16 30.75 -2.55
N PHE A 73 -26.63 31.85 -1.97
CA PHE A 73 -26.20 32.34 -0.66
C PHE A 73 -27.38 32.31 0.30
N THR A 74 -27.16 31.87 1.52
CA THR A 74 -28.18 31.90 2.58
C THR A 74 -27.62 32.63 3.80
N LEU A 75 -28.26 33.72 4.22
CA LEU A 75 -27.90 34.49 5.42
C LEU A 75 -28.60 33.92 6.65
N TYR A 76 -27.84 33.73 7.72
CA TYR A 76 -28.33 33.37 9.04
C TYR A 76 -27.88 34.41 10.08
N THR A 77 -28.77 34.69 11.03
CA THR A 77 -28.46 35.49 12.22
C THR A 77 -29.04 34.81 13.46
N ARG A 78 -28.71 35.28 14.67
CA ARG A 78 -29.33 34.76 15.90
C ARG A 78 -30.84 34.98 15.95
N GLN A 79 -31.32 36.04 15.31
CA GLN A 79 -32.75 36.39 15.23
C GLN A 79 -33.46 35.65 14.10
N HIS A 80 -32.72 35.23 13.07
CA HIS A 80 -33.19 34.48 11.91
C HIS A 80 -32.38 33.19 11.70
N PRO A 81 -32.46 32.21 12.62
CA PRO A 81 -31.68 30.97 12.55
C PRO A 81 -32.14 30.01 11.44
N GLU A 82 -33.35 30.18 10.91
CA GLU A 82 -33.92 29.43 9.77
C GLU A 82 -33.23 29.76 8.44
N GLY A 83 -32.64 30.95 8.34
CA GLY A 83 -31.91 31.42 7.17
C GLY A 83 -32.78 32.07 6.09
N THR A 84 -32.20 33.03 5.38
CA THR A 84 -32.83 33.73 4.26
C THR A 84 -32.00 33.51 3.00
N LYS A 85 -32.58 32.77 2.03
CA LYS A 85 -31.93 32.51 0.74
C LYS A 85 -31.94 33.76 -0.13
N ILE A 86 -30.79 34.05 -0.72
CA ILE A 86 -30.53 35.21 -1.58
C ILE A 86 -30.55 34.71 -3.03
N GLU A 87 -31.38 35.36 -3.83
CA GLU A 87 -31.44 35.17 -5.28
C GLU A 87 -30.55 36.26 -5.92
N ASP A 88 -31.13 37.17 -6.69
CA ASP A 88 -30.35 38.14 -7.46
C ASP A 88 -30.11 39.50 -6.76
N SER A 89 -31.04 39.91 -5.88
CA SER A 89 -31.02 41.20 -5.18
C SER A 89 -30.80 41.07 -3.67
N LEU A 90 -30.19 42.10 -3.07
CA LEU A 90 -30.03 42.18 -1.61
C LEU A 90 -31.31 42.65 -0.89
N GLU A 91 -32.43 42.85 -1.59
CA GLU A 91 -33.68 43.37 -1.01
C GLU A 91 -34.21 42.47 0.12
N LYS A 92 -34.11 41.15 -0.05
CA LYS A 92 -34.50 40.18 0.98
C LYS A 92 -33.63 40.24 2.25
N LEU A 93 -32.52 40.98 2.23
CA LEU A 93 -31.66 41.18 3.39
C LEU A 93 -32.00 42.44 4.19
N GLU A 94 -32.90 43.29 3.68
CA GLU A 94 -33.31 44.52 4.37
C GLU A 94 -33.94 44.17 5.73
N GLY A 95 -33.40 44.77 6.80
CA GLY A 95 -33.83 44.49 8.18
C GLY A 95 -33.26 43.20 8.80
N ILE A 96 -32.55 42.36 8.04
CA ILE A 96 -31.92 41.11 8.52
C ILE A 96 -30.40 41.24 8.55
N PHE A 97 -29.78 41.75 7.49
CA PHE A 97 -28.34 41.97 7.40
C PHE A 97 -27.93 43.25 8.11
N ASP A 98 -27.04 43.13 9.09
CA ASP A 98 -26.48 44.27 9.82
C ASP A 98 -25.01 44.49 9.41
N LYS A 99 -24.79 45.48 8.54
CA LYS A 99 -23.46 45.83 8.03
C LYS A 99 -22.44 46.27 9.09
N SER A 100 -22.89 46.61 10.30
CA SER A 100 -21.99 46.95 11.41
C SER A 100 -21.43 45.72 12.13
N LYS A 101 -22.04 44.54 11.94
CA LYS A 101 -21.63 43.28 12.56
C LYS A 101 -20.60 42.54 11.71
N PRO A 102 -19.76 41.67 12.31
CA PRO A 102 -18.89 40.77 11.57
C PRO A 102 -19.68 39.89 10.60
N SER A 103 -19.12 39.66 9.41
CA SER A 103 -19.71 38.77 8.41
C SER A 103 -18.84 37.53 8.23
N LYS A 104 -19.40 36.37 8.58
CA LYS A 104 -18.76 35.06 8.49
C LYS A 104 -19.33 34.33 7.29
N PHE A 105 -18.48 33.77 6.45
CA PHE A 105 -18.93 33.07 5.26
C PHE A 105 -18.35 31.65 5.23
N VAL A 106 -19.18 30.67 4.90
CA VAL A 106 -18.82 29.25 4.92
C VAL A 106 -19.18 28.60 3.60
N THR A 107 -18.27 27.79 3.04
CA THR A 107 -18.56 26.99 1.85
C THR A 107 -17.88 25.61 1.89
N HIS A 108 -18.37 24.72 1.06
CA HIS A 108 -18.02 23.30 1.02
C HIS A 108 -17.16 22.94 -0.21
N GLY A 109 -16.69 21.69 -0.23
CA GLY A 109 -15.89 21.14 -1.32
C GLY A 109 -16.65 20.23 -2.30
N TRP A 110 -15.88 19.36 -2.96
CA TRP A 110 -16.36 18.36 -3.90
C TRP A 110 -17.29 17.34 -3.24
N MET A 111 -18.36 16.93 -3.94
CA MET A 111 -19.35 15.95 -3.44
C MET A 111 -19.98 16.33 -2.08
N SER A 112 -20.20 17.63 -1.86
CA SER A 112 -20.78 18.19 -0.63
C SER A 112 -21.75 19.33 -0.97
N SER A 113 -22.43 19.89 0.02
CA SER A 113 -23.45 20.95 -0.15
C SER A 113 -23.43 21.95 1.01
N GLY A 114 -24.13 23.07 0.85
CA GLY A 114 -24.34 24.06 1.90
C GLY A 114 -25.14 23.52 3.09
N SER A 115 -25.95 22.48 2.86
CA SER A 115 -26.70 21.76 3.89
C SER A 115 -25.91 20.68 4.62
N ALA A 116 -24.67 20.38 4.20
CA ALA A 116 -23.85 19.37 4.83
C ALA A 116 -23.32 19.81 6.20
N ASP A 117 -22.99 18.83 7.05
CA ASP A 117 -22.42 19.03 8.39
C ASP A 117 -21.22 20.00 8.39
N THR A 118 -20.38 19.96 7.35
CA THR A 118 -19.27 20.89 7.12
C THR A 118 -19.68 22.34 7.27
N CYS A 119 -20.77 22.75 6.62
CA CYS A 119 -21.24 24.13 6.62
C CYS A 119 -22.12 24.42 7.83
N VAL A 120 -23.05 23.51 8.15
CA VAL A 120 -24.05 23.70 9.19
C VAL A 120 -23.41 23.80 10.57
N LYS A 121 -22.46 22.91 10.92
CA LYS A 121 -21.80 22.93 12.24
C LYS A 121 -20.93 24.17 12.44
N ILE A 122 -20.25 24.63 11.38
CA ILE A 122 -19.46 25.87 11.44
C ILE A 122 -20.39 27.08 11.60
N LYS A 123 -21.49 27.14 10.83
CA LYS A 123 -22.51 28.19 10.95
C LYS A 123 -23.07 28.25 12.38
N ASP A 124 -23.49 27.12 12.92
CA ASP A 124 -24.02 27.04 14.29
C ASP A 124 -23.00 27.47 15.33
N GLY A 125 -21.73 27.07 15.16
CA GLY A 125 -20.63 27.52 16.00
C GLY A 125 -20.44 29.04 15.98
N PHE A 126 -20.49 29.67 14.80
CA PHE A 126 -20.40 31.12 14.66
C PHE A 126 -21.58 31.83 15.31
N LEU A 127 -22.82 31.39 15.07
CA LEU A 127 -24.02 31.98 15.68
C LEU A 127 -24.01 31.82 17.21
N LYS A 128 -23.48 30.71 17.72
CA LYS A 128 -23.33 30.50 19.17
C LYS A 128 -22.28 31.45 19.77
N LYS A 129 -21.14 31.65 19.09
CA LYS A 129 -20.02 32.45 19.60
C LYS A 129 -20.22 33.97 19.43
N TYR A 130 -20.71 34.40 18.28
CA TYR A 130 -20.77 35.82 17.90
C TYR A 130 -22.20 36.29 17.60
N ASP A 131 -22.46 37.58 17.81
CA ASP A 131 -23.58 38.26 17.17
C ASP A 131 -23.10 38.75 15.79
N ALA A 132 -23.32 37.94 14.76
CA ALA A 132 -22.73 38.10 13.44
C ALA A 132 -23.73 37.74 12.32
N ASN A 133 -23.44 38.24 11.11
CA ASN A 133 -24.05 37.76 9.88
C ASN A 133 -23.31 36.49 9.45
N VAL A 134 -23.99 35.36 9.30
CA VAL A 134 -23.36 34.11 8.85
C VAL A 134 -23.95 33.67 7.53
N PHE A 135 -23.15 33.65 6.48
CA PHE A 135 -23.56 33.23 5.14
C PHE A 135 -23.06 31.82 4.84
N ILE A 136 -23.92 30.98 4.30
CA ILE A 136 -23.51 29.74 3.62
C ILE A 136 -23.61 29.98 2.11
N MET A 137 -22.52 29.71 1.39
CA MET A 137 -22.52 29.63 -0.07
C MET A 137 -22.60 28.18 -0.50
N ASP A 138 -23.65 27.83 -1.24
CA ASP A 138 -23.88 26.51 -1.82
C ASP A 138 -23.62 26.54 -3.33
N TRP A 139 -22.70 25.70 -3.78
CA TRP A 139 -22.35 25.52 -5.19
C TRP A 139 -22.42 24.04 -5.60
N SER A 140 -23.24 23.25 -4.89
CA SER A 140 -23.34 21.79 -5.04
C SER A 140 -23.77 21.32 -6.42
N GLU A 141 -24.51 22.10 -7.20
CA GLU A 141 -24.83 21.74 -8.58
C GLU A 141 -23.59 21.61 -9.47
N ILE A 142 -22.54 22.38 -9.18
CA ILE A 142 -21.24 22.27 -9.86
C ILE A 142 -20.35 21.26 -9.12
N SER A 143 -20.31 21.34 -7.78
CA SER A 143 -19.36 20.56 -6.97
C SER A 143 -19.73 19.08 -6.80
N SER A 144 -20.97 18.68 -7.08
CA SER A 144 -21.43 17.29 -7.08
C SER A 144 -21.05 16.51 -8.35
N ASN A 145 -20.43 17.16 -9.33
CA ASN A 145 -19.98 16.49 -10.54
C ASN A 145 -18.88 15.46 -10.21
N VAL A 146 -19.15 14.19 -10.51
CA VAL A 146 -18.25 13.07 -10.16
C VAL A 146 -16.92 13.09 -10.93
N LEU A 147 -16.82 13.85 -12.03
CA LEU A 147 -15.57 14.09 -12.74
C LEU A 147 -14.79 15.24 -12.08
N TYR A 148 -14.06 14.93 -11.01
CA TYR A 148 -13.27 15.89 -10.21
C TYR A 148 -12.59 17.05 -10.97
N PRO A 149 -11.93 16.86 -12.14
CA PRO A 149 -11.30 17.98 -12.87
C PRO A 149 -12.25 19.11 -13.25
N ILE A 150 -13.55 18.83 -13.41
CA ILE A 150 -14.57 19.82 -13.76
C ILE A 150 -14.79 20.81 -12.61
N PRO A 151 -15.27 20.40 -11.41
CA PRO A 151 -15.44 21.32 -10.29
C PRO A 151 -14.11 21.91 -9.80
N MET A 152 -12.99 21.19 -9.95
CA MET A 152 -11.66 21.72 -9.66
C MET A 152 -11.35 22.96 -10.52
N ARG A 153 -11.55 22.91 -11.85
CA ARG A 153 -11.34 24.08 -12.73
C ARG A 153 -12.36 25.18 -12.50
N ALA A 154 -13.60 24.82 -12.17
CA ALA A 154 -14.66 25.78 -11.88
C ALA A 154 -14.44 26.58 -10.59
N THR A 155 -13.52 26.16 -9.70
CA THR A 155 -13.24 26.90 -8.46
C THR A 155 -12.91 28.39 -8.69
N LYS A 156 -12.24 28.73 -9.80
CA LYS A 156 -11.96 30.12 -10.16
C LYS A 156 -13.23 30.88 -10.52
N SER A 157 -14.03 30.40 -11.47
CA SER A 157 -15.25 31.10 -11.90
C SER A 157 -16.30 31.19 -10.80
N VAL A 158 -16.41 30.16 -9.96
CA VAL A 158 -17.25 30.18 -8.75
C VAL A 158 -16.71 31.22 -7.75
N GLY A 159 -15.39 31.30 -7.58
CA GLY A 159 -14.75 32.33 -6.76
C GLY A 159 -14.95 33.75 -7.30
N ASP A 160 -14.89 33.95 -8.61
CA ASP A 160 -15.14 35.24 -9.25
C ASP A 160 -16.59 35.68 -8.98
N PHE A 161 -17.59 34.80 -9.18
CA PHE A 161 -18.99 35.10 -8.85
C PHE A 161 -19.20 35.35 -7.35
N TYR A 162 -18.49 34.61 -6.50
CA TYR A 162 -18.51 34.85 -5.06
C TYR A 162 -17.97 36.25 -4.71
N SER A 163 -16.93 36.71 -5.39
CA SER A 163 -16.41 38.07 -5.20
C SER A 163 -17.42 39.15 -5.60
N GLU A 164 -18.22 38.92 -6.64
CA GLU A 164 -19.31 39.84 -7.03
C GLU A 164 -20.34 39.98 -5.92
N PHE A 165 -20.75 38.86 -5.31
CA PHE A 165 -21.67 38.87 -4.17
C PHE A 165 -21.08 39.63 -2.97
N LEU A 166 -19.82 39.35 -2.62
CA LEU A 166 -19.13 40.05 -1.52
C LEU A 166 -19.04 41.56 -1.80
N ASN A 167 -18.79 41.94 -3.06
CA ASN A 167 -18.76 43.35 -3.47
C ASN A 167 -20.11 44.04 -3.36
N LYS A 168 -21.23 43.34 -3.61
CA LYS A 168 -22.58 43.90 -3.35
C LYS A 168 -22.75 44.26 -1.85
N LEU A 169 -22.22 43.43 -0.94
CA LEU A 169 -22.25 43.73 0.50
C LEU A 169 -21.34 44.92 0.85
N VAL A 170 -20.14 44.99 0.27
CA VAL A 170 -19.23 46.15 0.45
C VAL A 170 -19.86 47.44 -0.07
N ASP A 171 -20.48 47.41 -1.25
CA ASP A 171 -21.16 48.55 -1.86
C ASP A 171 -22.38 49.00 -1.02
N SER A 172 -22.98 48.11 -0.22
CA SER A 172 -24.02 48.46 0.77
C SER A 172 -23.48 49.11 2.08
N GLY A 173 -22.15 49.19 2.20
CA GLY A 173 -21.42 49.82 3.31
C GLY A 173 -20.83 48.87 4.34
N ALA A 174 -20.71 47.57 4.05
CA ALA A 174 -20.00 46.64 4.92
C ALA A 174 -18.46 46.77 4.73
N ASP A 175 -17.71 46.72 5.81
CA ASP A 175 -16.23 46.76 5.75
C ASP A 175 -15.67 45.36 5.45
N PRO A 176 -14.93 45.15 4.34
CA PRO A 176 -14.34 43.85 4.03
C PRO A 176 -13.32 43.36 5.07
N LYS A 177 -12.76 44.26 5.92
CA LYS A 177 -11.92 43.86 7.07
C LYS A 177 -12.68 43.05 8.12
N ASN A 178 -14.01 43.18 8.16
CA ASN A 178 -14.87 42.40 9.05
C ASN A 178 -15.32 41.07 8.42
N PHE A 179 -14.84 40.74 7.21
CA PHE A 179 -15.18 39.48 6.54
C PHE A 179 -14.21 38.36 6.95
N HIS A 180 -14.79 37.20 7.26
CA HIS A 180 -14.06 35.96 7.51
C HIS A 180 -14.63 34.84 6.64
N LEU A 181 -13.88 34.43 5.63
CA LEU A 181 -14.27 33.40 4.67
C LEU A 181 -13.65 32.06 5.07
N VAL A 182 -14.46 31.01 5.17
CA VAL A 182 -14.04 29.66 5.57
C VAL A 182 -14.44 28.66 4.49
N GLY A 183 -13.49 27.90 3.96
CA GLY A 183 -13.73 26.95 2.88
C GLY A 183 -13.05 25.62 3.12
N HIS A 184 -13.76 24.52 2.83
CA HIS A 184 -13.22 23.15 2.92
C HIS A 184 -12.86 22.58 1.55
N SER A 185 -11.72 21.91 1.43
CA SER A 185 -11.29 21.23 0.19
C SER A 185 -11.25 22.20 -1.01
N LEU A 186 -11.93 21.90 -2.12
CA LEU A 186 -12.11 22.85 -3.24
C LEU A 186 -12.67 24.20 -2.80
N GLY A 187 -13.54 24.22 -1.79
CA GLY A 187 -14.11 25.43 -1.21
C GLY A 187 -13.06 26.36 -0.61
N ALA A 188 -11.92 25.84 -0.13
CA ALA A 188 -10.82 26.67 0.37
C ALA A 188 -10.17 27.51 -0.76
N HIS A 189 -10.15 26.99 -1.98
CA HIS A 189 -9.67 27.74 -3.15
C HIS A 189 -10.72 28.73 -3.62
N VAL A 190 -12.00 28.34 -3.61
CA VAL A 190 -13.11 29.25 -3.92
C VAL A 190 -13.11 30.46 -2.99
N THR A 191 -12.87 30.28 -1.69
CA THR A 191 -12.76 31.41 -0.75
C THR A 191 -11.54 32.28 -1.01
N GLY A 192 -10.40 31.71 -1.40
CA GLY A 192 -9.20 32.46 -1.81
C GLY A 192 -9.48 33.32 -3.05
N PHE A 193 -10.03 32.73 -4.11
CA PHE A 193 -10.44 33.46 -5.31
C PHE A 193 -11.50 34.54 -5.02
N GLY A 194 -12.50 34.21 -4.22
CA GLY A 194 -13.52 35.17 -3.77
C GLY A 194 -12.91 36.37 -3.06
N ALA A 195 -11.96 36.14 -2.14
CA ALA A 195 -11.29 37.20 -1.40
C ALA A 195 -10.45 38.13 -2.30
N ARG A 196 -9.77 37.58 -3.32
CA ARG A 196 -8.98 38.36 -4.29
C ARG A 196 -9.78 39.39 -5.07
N GLY A 197 -11.04 39.08 -5.38
CA GLY A 197 -11.92 39.95 -6.17
C GLY A 197 -12.64 41.03 -5.37
N VAL A 198 -12.50 41.06 -4.04
CA VAL A 198 -13.20 42.04 -3.19
C VAL A 198 -12.58 43.44 -3.32
N LYS A 199 -13.43 44.47 -3.39
CA LYS A 199 -13.07 45.89 -3.32
C LYS A 199 -12.55 46.21 -1.92
N GLY A 200 -11.24 46.09 -1.73
CA GLY A 200 -10.56 46.25 -0.45
C GLY A 200 -9.76 45.01 -0.09
N LYS A 201 -9.52 44.78 1.20
CA LYS A 201 -8.86 43.55 1.67
C LYS A 201 -9.76 42.84 2.65
N VAL A 202 -9.98 41.55 2.41
CA VAL A 202 -10.71 40.67 3.33
C VAL A 202 -9.92 40.52 4.62
N GLY A 203 -10.58 40.58 5.77
CA GLY A 203 -9.92 40.49 7.08
C GLY A 203 -9.31 39.11 7.34
N ARG A 204 -10.03 38.01 7.05
CA ARG A 204 -9.52 36.65 7.26
C ARG A 204 -10.04 35.64 6.23
N VAL A 205 -9.16 34.74 5.79
CA VAL A 205 -9.55 33.51 5.07
C VAL A 205 -9.02 32.30 5.84
N THR A 206 -9.87 31.32 6.11
CA THR A 206 -9.46 30.04 6.70
C THR A 206 -9.64 28.91 5.68
N GLY A 207 -8.54 28.25 5.32
CA GLY A 207 -8.54 27.05 4.47
C GLY A 207 -8.61 25.78 5.30
N LEU A 208 -9.65 24.97 5.12
CA LEU A 208 -9.82 23.69 5.80
C LEU A 208 -9.40 22.57 4.85
N ASP A 209 -8.17 22.08 5.04
CA ASP A 209 -7.48 21.08 4.21
C ASP A 209 -7.65 21.34 2.69
N PRO A 210 -7.08 22.46 2.18
CA PRO A 210 -7.24 22.88 0.78
C PRO A 210 -6.83 21.78 -0.20
N ALA A 211 -7.56 21.58 -1.29
CA ALA A 211 -7.37 20.42 -2.17
C ALA A 211 -6.03 20.44 -2.94
N LEU A 212 -5.32 19.32 -2.97
CA LEU A 212 -4.05 19.16 -3.71
C LEU A 212 -4.22 18.88 -5.21
N PRO A 213 -5.05 17.90 -5.64
CA PRO A 213 -4.98 17.41 -7.02
C PRO A 213 -5.27 18.49 -8.07
N GLY A 214 -4.30 18.71 -8.97
CA GLY A 214 -4.40 19.65 -10.09
C GLY A 214 -4.01 21.10 -9.76
N PHE A 215 -4.13 21.54 -8.51
CA PHE A 215 -3.60 22.83 -8.04
C PHE A 215 -2.07 22.83 -7.98
N ASN A 216 -1.47 21.73 -7.50
CA ASN A 216 -0.02 21.53 -7.52
C ASN A 216 0.59 21.44 -8.93
N MET A 217 -0.25 21.18 -9.94
CA MET A 217 0.14 21.09 -11.35
C MET A 217 -0.12 22.40 -12.11
N GLY A 218 -0.64 23.45 -11.44
CA GLY A 218 -0.96 24.73 -12.08
C GLY A 218 -2.09 24.64 -13.10
N LEU A 219 -3.02 23.70 -12.96
CA LEU A 219 -4.11 23.46 -13.94
C LEU A 219 -5.30 24.41 -13.78
N VAL A 220 -5.30 25.27 -12.76
CA VAL A 220 -6.33 26.27 -12.48
C VAL A 220 -5.71 27.65 -12.64
N GLU A 221 -6.31 28.46 -13.50
CA GLU A 221 -5.88 29.85 -13.71
C GLU A 221 -6.02 30.67 -12.41
N GLY A 222 -5.02 31.48 -12.11
CA GLY A 222 -4.93 32.18 -10.82
C GLY A 222 -4.44 31.31 -9.66
N GLY A 223 -4.10 30.04 -9.89
CA GLY A 223 -3.41 29.19 -8.91
C GLY A 223 -4.35 28.58 -7.85
N HIS A 224 -4.00 28.72 -6.58
CA HIS A 224 -4.71 28.16 -5.43
C HIS A 224 -4.86 29.23 -4.33
N LEU A 225 -5.40 28.86 -3.18
CA LEU A 225 -5.46 29.72 -1.98
C LEU A 225 -4.04 30.16 -1.60
N ASP A 226 -3.83 31.45 -1.36
CA ASP A 226 -2.52 32.01 -1.01
C ASP A 226 -2.64 32.95 0.20
N LYS A 227 -1.54 33.10 0.94
CA LYS A 227 -1.46 34.02 2.07
C LYS A 227 -1.80 35.46 1.69
N GLU A 228 -1.55 35.86 0.44
CA GLU A 228 -1.87 37.20 -0.06
C GLU A 228 -3.37 37.41 -0.30
N ASP A 229 -4.26 36.44 -0.05
CA ASP A 229 -5.68 36.58 -0.36
C ASP A 229 -6.46 37.42 0.68
N ALA A 230 -5.93 37.57 1.90
CA ALA A 230 -6.53 38.34 2.99
C ALA A 230 -5.48 38.95 3.93
N ASP A 231 -5.88 39.84 4.84
CA ASP A 231 -5.00 40.38 5.90
C ASP A 231 -4.43 39.26 6.79
N PHE A 232 -5.21 38.18 6.98
CA PHE A 232 -4.77 36.96 7.65
C PHE A 232 -5.33 35.73 6.94
N VAL A 233 -4.47 34.75 6.68
CA VAL A 233 -4.85 33.48 6.05
C VAL A 233 -4.33 32.36 6.93
N ASP A 234 -5.23 31.52 7.45
CA ASP A 234 -4.84 30.36 8.24
C ASP A 234 -5.35 29.06 7.63
N VAL A 235 -4.56 28.00 7.74
CA VAL A 235 -4.85 26.72 7.09
C VAL A 235 -4.77 25.58 8.10
N ILE A 236 -5.74 24.68 8.09
CA ILE A 236 -5.71 23.44 8.90
C ILE A 236 -5.48 22.27 7.96
N HIS A 237 -4.31 21.62 8.07
CA HIS A 237 -3.91 20.46 7.27
C HIS A 237 -4.22 19.18 8.02
N THR A 238 -5.00 18.29 7.43
CA THR A 238 -5.37 16.99 8.03
C THR A 238 -5.23 15.81 7.05
N CYS A 239 -5.03 16.07 5.76
CA CYS A 239 -4.80 15.07 4.72
C CYS A 239 -3.69 15.50 3.74
N ALA A 240 -2.67 16.18 4.27
CA ALA A 240 -1.58 16.77 3.51
C ALA A 240 -0.83 15.74 2.65
N GLY A 241 -0.63 16.05 1.37
CA GLY A 241 0.09 15.21 0.42
C GLY A 241 -0.71 14.05 -0.16
N TYR A 242 -1.98 13.88 0.26
CA TYR A 242 -2.89 12.86 -0.27
C TYR A 242 -4.08 13.50 -0.99
N LEU A 243 -4.99 14.12 -0.24
CA LEU A 243 -6.09 14.92 -0.80
C LEU A 243 -5.92 16.42 -0.53
N GLY A 244 -5.27 16.78 0.58
CA GLY A 244 -4.97 18.15 0.97
C GLY A 244 -3.57 18.60 0.54
N MET A 245 -3.38 19.90 0.36
CA MET A 245 -2.09 20.51 0.03
C MET A 245 -1.05 20.20 1.11
N SER A 246 0.19 19.89 0.70
CA SER A 246 1.29 19.62 1.64
C SER A 246 2.18 20.83 1.94
N SER A 247 2.09 21.87 1.11
CA SER A 247 2.80 23.12 1.29
C SER A 247 2.11 24.01 2.30
N SER A 248 2.88 24.75 3.10
CA SER A 248 2.37 25.86 3.91
C SER A 248 1.99 27.01 2.99
N ILE A 249 0.68 27.27 2.85
CA ILE A 249 0.14 28.28 1.92
C ILE A 249 -0.51 29.46 2.63
N GLY A 250 -0.65 29.39 3.96
CA GLY A 250 -1.20 30.47 4.77
C GLY A 250 -0.14 31.40 5.34
N HIS A 251 -0.62 32.41 6.07
CA HIS A 251 0.17 33.11 7.06
C HIS A 251 0.53 32.19 8.22
N ALA A 252 -0.44 31.40 8.70
CA ALA A 252 -0.26 30.37 9.73
C ALA A 252 -0.87 29.05 9.28
N ASP A 253 -0.10 27.97 9.36
CA ASP A 253 -0.53 26.63 8.94
C ASP A 253 -0.48 25.69 10.14
N PHE A 254 -1.61 25.08 10.47
CA PHE A 254 -1.78 24.16 11.58
C PHE A 254 -1.82 22.72 11.06
N HIS A 255 -1.01 21.85 11.67
CA HIS A 255 -0.80 20.46 11.27
C HIS A 255 -1.14 19.53 12.45
N PRO A 256 -2.43 19.37 12.80
CA PRO A 256 -2.88 18.39 13.79
C PRO A 256 -2.38 16.98 13.41
N ASN A 257 -1.73 16.33 14.37
CA ASN A 257 -1.11 15.02 14.21
C ASN A 257 -0.14 14.94 13.01
N GLY A 258 0.57 16.04 12.76
CA GLY A 258 1.51 16.17 11.64
C GLY A 258 0.86 16.49 10.30
N GLY A 259 -0.46 16.68 10.27
CA GLY A 259 -1.25 16.99 9.07
C GLY A 259 -1.38 15.82 8.08
N SER A 260 -0.82 14.66 8.41
CA SER A 260 -0.80 13.46 7.57
C SER A 260 -1.98 12.53 7.82
N VAL A 261 -2.18 11.58 6.89
CA VAL A 261 -3.12 10.47 7.05
C VAL A 261 -2.47 9.26 7.75
N PRO A 262 -3.22 8.50 8.57
CA PRO A 262 -4.58 8.79 9.05
C PRO A 262 -4.56 9.79 10.23
N GLN A 263 -5.59 10.63 10.31
CA GLN A 263 -5.90 11.35 11.55
C GLN A 263 -6.51 10.40 12.59
N PRO A 264 -6.37 10.66 13.90
CA PRO A 264 -6.98 9.84 14.95
C PRO A 264 -8.48 9.61 14.71
N GLY A 265 -8.90 8.35 14.83
CA GLY A 265 -10.28 7.91 14.56
C GLY A 265 -10.67 7.80 13.09
N CYS A 266 -9.71 7.87 12.16
CA CYS A 266 -9.90 7.63 10.72
C CYS A 266 -9.10 6.41 10.21
N GLU A 267 -8.93 5.39 11.05
CA GLU A 267 -7.97 4.29 10.84
C GLU A 267 -8.55 3.14 9.98
N ASN A 268 -9.85 3.16 9.65
CA ASN A 268 -10.48 2.14 8.81
C ASN A 268 -10.23 2.41 7.31
N ILE A 269 -10.02 1.36 6.51
CA ILE A 269 -9.80 1.50 5.07
C ILE A 269 -10.99 2.12 4.33
N PHE A 270 -12.22 1.91 4.81
CA PHE A 270 -13.40 2.59 4.27
C PHE A 270 -13.38 4.09 4.58
N GLU A 271 -12.97 4.49 5.79
CA GLU A 271 -12.83 5.89 6.21
C GLU A 271 -11.65 6.59 5.51
N MET A 272 -10.56 5.87 5.22
CA MET A 272 -9.45 6.37 4.38
C MET A 272 -9.87 6.57 2.92
N ILE A 273 -10.78 5.75 2.39
CA ILE A 273 -11.38 5.91 1.06
C ILE A 273 -12.45 7.03 1.06
N GLU A 274 -13.19 7.21 2.15
CA GLU A 274 -14.21 8.24 2.36
C GLU A 274 -13.64 9.62 2.74
N ALA A 275 -12.31 9.77 2.70
CA ALA A 275 -11.65 11.03 3.02
C ALA A 275 -11.92 11.52 4.47
N CYS A 276 -12.09 10.61 5.44
CA CYS A 276 -12.31 10.94 6.86
C CYS A 276 -11.27 11.93 7.40
N SER A 277 -9.98 11.67 7.14
CA SER A 277 -8.89 12.58 7.54
C SER A 277 -9.00 13.94 6.86
N HIS A 278 -9.47 14.00 5.62
CA HIS A 278 -9.75 15.26 4.91
C HIS A 278 -10.90 16.04 5.56
N GLY A 279 -11.91 15.34 6.08
CA GLY A 279 -13.04 15.92 6.82
C GLY A 279 -12.71 16.37 8.24
N ARG A 280 -11.58 15.95 8.83
CA ARG A 280 -11.21 16.36 10.20
C ARG A 280 -10.94 17.86 10.32
N SER A 281 -10.44 18.52 9.26
CA SER A 281 -10.14 19.95 9.29
C SER A 281 -11.36 20.80 9.63
N TRP A 282 -12.51 20.56 8.99
CA TRP A 282 -13.74 21.28 9.31
C TRP A 282 -14.34 20.88 10.65
N ALA A 283 -14.20 19.62 11.06
CA ALA A 283 -14.64 19.17 12.38
C ALA A 283 -13.86 19.85 13.51
N TYR A 284 -12.53 19.94 13.39
CA TYR A 284 -11.67 20.64 14.35
C TYR A 284 -11.96 22.15 14.38
N PHE A 285 -12.17 22.77 13.21
CA PHE A 285 -12.54 24.18 13.15
C PHE A 285 -13.89 24.45 13.80
N ALA A 286 -14.92 23.64 13.49
CA ALA A 286 -16.24 23.75 14.10
C ALA A 286 -16.18 23.60 15.63
N GLU A 287 -15.41 22.63 16.13
CA GLU A 287 -15.21 22.46 17.57
C GLU A 287 -14.49 23.68 18.19
N SER A 288 -13.46 24.23 17.54
CA SER A 288 -12.69 25.39 18.03
C SER A 288 -13.53 26.64 18.33
N LEU A 289 -14.71 26.77 17.70
CA LEU A 289 -15.64 27.87 17.94
C LEU A 289 -16.31 27.79 19.32
N THR A 290 -16.47 26.59 19.86
CA THR A 290 -17.28 26.36 21.08
C THR A 290 -16.57 25.54 22.14
N ALA A 291 -15.33 25.12 21.90
CA ALA A 291 -14.54 24.32 22.81
C ALA A 291 -14.21 25.08 24.10
N GLU A 292 -14.43 24.43 25.24
CA GLU A 292 -13.95 24.90 26.55
C GLU A 292 -12.43 24.77 26.68
N VAL A 293 -11.86 23.77 25.99
CA VAL A 293 -10.41 23.51 25.92
C VAL A 293 -9.88 23.94 24.57
N PRO A 294 -8.92 24.88 24.49
CA PRO A 294 -8.37 25.31 23.21
C PRO A 294 -7.54 24.20 22.56
N PHE A 295 -7.57 24.13 21.22
CA PHE A 295 -6.65 23.33 20.43
C PHE A 295 -5.25 23.98 20.45
N MET A 296 -4.52 23.79 21.55
CA MET A 296 -3.19 24.40 21.72
C MET A 296 -2.19 23.81 20.74
N ALA A 297 -1.64 24.66 19.88
CA ALA A 297 -0.66 24.31 18.86
C ALA A 297 0.64 25.11 19.05
N TYR A 298 1.76 24.46 18.78
CA TYR A 298 3.09 24.99 19.05
C TYR A 298 3.85 25.17 17.76
N ARG A 299 4.57 26.30 17.65
CA ARG A 299 5.35 26.61 16.47
C ARG A 299 6.63 25.80 16.47
N CYS A 300 6.80 24.93 15.48
CA CYS A 300 7.98 24.09 15.31
C CYS A 300 8.33 23.96 13.82
N ASP A 301 9.52 23.46 13.50
CA ASP A 301 9.95 23.27 12.12
C ASP A 301 9.41 21.98 11.49
N SER A 302 9.09 20.98 12.33
CA SER A 302 8.53 19.71 11.90
C SER A 302 7.63 19.10 12.99
N PHE A 303 6.81 18.12 12.61
CA PHE A 303 6.03 17.36 13.58
C PHE A 303 6.92 16.53 14.51
N GLU A 304 8.02 15.97 14.02
CA GLU A 304 8.98 15.22 14.85
C GLU A 304 9.61 16.12 15.92
N ASN A 305 10.01 17.34 15.56
CA ASN A 305 10.51 18.33 16.52
C ASN A 305 9.45 18.69 17.56
N PHE A 306 8.19 18.80 17.14
CA PHE A 306 7.06 18.98 18.06
C PHE A 306 6.89 17.79 19.02
N LEU A 307 7.04 16.55 18.55
CA LEU A 307 6.99 15.36 19.40
C LEU A 307 8.14 15.30 20.42
N HIS A 308 9.33 15.71 20.00
CA HIS A 308 10.54 15.70 20.83
C HIS A 308 10.77 16.98 21.65
N LYS A 309 9.94 18.02 21.44
CA LYS A 309 10.09 19.37 22.00
C LYS A 309 11.43 20.04 21.69
N GLU A 310 12.03 19.66 20.57
CA GLU A 310 13.28 20.26 20.11
C GLU A 310 12.95 21.53 19.31
N GLU A 311 13.56 22.66 19.69
CA GLU A 311 13.52 23.93 18.92
C GLU A 311 12.13 24.57 18.71
N CYS A 312 11.10 24.10 19.40
CA CYS A 312 9.76 24.71 19.38
C CYS A 312 9.70 26.00 20.20
N LYS A 313 8.89 26.97 19.77
CA LYS A 313 8.58 28.14 20.63
C LYS A 313 7.72 27.71 21.82
N GLU A 314 8.05 28.25 23.00
CA GLU A 314 7.40 27.84 24.26
C GLU A 314 5.94 28.32 24.39
N GLU A 315 5.57 29.44 23.76
CA GLU A 315 4.19 29.94 23.78
C GLU A 315 3.35 29.28 22.68
N GLY A 316 2.46 28.37 23.08
CA GLY A 316 1.44 27.81 22.20
C GLY A 316 0.32 28.80 21.91
N ILE A 317 -0.32 28.65 20.74
CA ILE A 317 -1.50 29.43 20.34
C ILE A 317 -2.68 28.49 20.04
N PRO A 318 -3.93 28.93 20.19
CA PRO A 318 -5.07 28.11 19.78
C PRO A 318 -5.16 27.99 18.25
N MET A 319 -5.43 26.79 17.75
CA MET A 319 -5.82 26.52 16.36
C MET A 319 -7.31 26.81 16.14
N GLY A 320 -7.67 27.21 14.91
CA GLY A 320 -9.05 27.44 14.47
C GLY A 320 -9.49 28.89 14.64
N ASP A 321 -10.78 29.14 14.83
CA ASP A 321 -11.31 30.52 14.95
C ASP A 321 -10.59 31.38 16.02
N PRO A 322 -10.20 30.85 17.21
CA PRO A 322 -9.48 31.64 18.20
C PRO A 322 -8.03 32.01 17.84
N ALA A 323 -7.47 31.51 16.73
CA ALA A 323 -6.09 31.79 16.34
C ALA A 323 -5.83 33.31 16.20
N PRO A 324 -4.74 33.83 16.79
CA PRO A 324 -4.42 35.25 16.68
C PRO A 324 -4.03 35.60 15.24
N THR A 325 -4.54 36.72 14.72
CA THR A 325 -4.25 37.19 13.35
C THR A 325 -2.79 37.58 13.13
N SER A 326 -2.00 37.70 14.20
CA SER A 326 -0.54 37.88 14.18
C SER A 326 0.24 36.57 14.05
N ALA A 327 -0.40 35.40 14.13
CA ALA A 327 0.25 34.10 14.02
C ALA A 327 0.95 33.94 12.67
N ARG A 328 2.17 33.38 12.66
CA ARG A 328 2.93 33.17 11.42
C ARG A 328 3.69 31.84 11.44
N GLY A 329 3.71 31.09 10.35
CA GLY A 329 4.47 29.84 10.18
C GLY A 329 3.70 28.57 10.55
N ASN A 330 4.42 27.46 10.73
CA ASN A 330 3.84 26.13 10.97
C ASN A 330 3.64 25.85 12.46
N TYR A 331 2.47 25.32 12.80
CA TYR A 331 2.06 24.96 14.15
C TYR A 331 1.61 23.51 14.20
N TYR A 332 1.99 22.80 15.26
CA TYR A 332 1.72 21.38 15.44
C TYR A 332 1.00 21.12 16.77
N LEU A 333 0.13 20.12 16.78
CA LEU A 333 -0.66 19.71 17.94
C LEU A 333 -1.07 18.25 17.81
N ARG A 334 -1.55 17.63 18.91
CA ARG A 334 -2.21 16.32 18.90
C ARG A 334 -3.72 16.49 19.12
N THR A 335 -4.52 15.58 18.57
CA THR A 335 -5.98 15.52 18.79
C THR A 335 -6.42 14.13 19.27
N GLN A 336 -7.61 14.04 19.84
CA GLN A 336 -8.25 12.76 20.17
C GLN A 336 -8.88 12.12 18.93
N SER A 337 -9.27 10.84 19.02
CA SER A 337 -9.95 10.08 17.96
C SER A 337 -11.44 10.41 17.83
N GLU A 338 -12.06 10.96 18.87
CA GLU A 338 -13.48 11.33 18.90
C GLU A 338 -13.68 12.71 19.56
N ALA A 339 -14.82 13.35 19.29
CA ALA A 339 -15.16 14.65 19.87
C ALA A 339 -15.45 14.53 21.39
N PRO A 340 -14.99 15.45 22.25
CA PRO A 340 -14.18 16.63 21.92
C PRO A 340 -12.74 16.25 21.52
N PHE A 341 -12.34 16.67 20.32
CA PHE A 341 -11.04 16.36 19.73
C PHE A 341 -9.90 17.13 20.39
N ALA A 342 -10.18 18.30 20.97
CA ALA A 342 -9.19 19.07 21.71
C ALA A 342 -8.64 18.24 22.88
N VAL A 343 -7.31 18.12 22.95
CA VAL A 343 -6.65 17.40 24.03
C VAL A 343 -6.53 18.31 25.23
N LYS A 344 -7.19 17.95 26.33
CA LYS A 344 -6.98 18.57 27.64
C LYS A 344 -5.62 18.12 28.19
N ASN A 345 -4.54 18.71 27.71
CA ASN A 345 -3.15 18.48 28.11
C ASN A 345 -2.79 17.01 28.47
N ILE A 346 -2.42 16.17 27.49
CA ILE A 346 -1.70 14.90 27.77
C ILE A 346 -0.22 15.16 28.18
N GLN A 347 0.19 16.42 28.22
CA GLN A 347 1.43 16.84 28.86
C GLN A 347 1.15 17.54 30.19
N GLU A 348 0.50 16.85 31.13
CA GLU A 348 1.01 17.02 32.49
C GLU A 348 2.46 16.52 32.44
N ASN A 349 3.42 17.44 32.49
CA ASN A 349 4.81 17.17 32.87
C ASN A 349 4.80 16.70 34.34
N THR A 350 4.10 15.59 34.63
CA THR A 350 4.12 14.94 35.93
C THR A 350 5.53 14.45 36.11
N CYS A 351 6.28 15.20 36.91
CA CYS A 351 7.62 14.87 37.33
C CYS A 351 7.57 13.55 38.11
N LEU A 352 8.39 12.58 37.70
CA LEU A 352 8.55 11.29 38.37
C LEU A 352 9.86 11.23 39.17
N VAL A 353 10.54 12.36 39.38
CA VAL A 353 11.74 12.42 40.23
C VAL A 353 11.41 11.89 41.63
N GLY A 354 12.24 10.95 42.10
CA GLY A 354 12.05 10.26 43.38
C GLY A 354 10.97 9.17 43.37
N LYS A 355 10.42 8.84 42.20
CA LYS A 355 9.51 7.70 42.01
C LYS A 355 10.25 6.52 41.39
N THR A 356 9.93 5.32 41.84
CA THR A 356 10.46 4.06 41.26
C THR A 356 9.39 3.36 40.44
N ALA A 357 9.73 3.01 39.20
CA ALA A 357 8.87 2.32 38.25
C ALA A 357 9.48 0.98 37.82
N LEU A 358 8.68 -0.08 37.79
CA LEU A 358 9.08 -1.41 37.33
C LEU A 358 8.22 -1.82 36.13
N ILE A 359 8.87 -2.16 35.02
CA ILE A 359 8.18 -2.52 33.76
C ILE A 359 8.67 -3.90 33.32
N THR A 360 7.74 -4.85 33.19
CA THR A 360 8.05 -6.18 32.65
C THR A 360 8.13 -6.16 31.13
N GLY A 361 9.11 -6.83 30.53
CA GLY A 361 9.28 -6.89 29.06
C GLY A 361 9.68 -5.55 28.43
N ALA A 362 10.46 -4.74 29.17
CA ALA A 362 10.82 -3.37 28.80
C ALA A 362 12.00 -3.23 27.81
N ASN A 363 12.46 -4.33 27.21
CA ASN A 363 13.62 -4.30 26.31
C ASN A 363 13.27 -3.98 24.84
N THR A 364 12.00 -4.03 24.45
CA THR A 364 11.52 -3.79 23.08
C THR A 364 10.04 -3.38 23.08
N GLY A 365 9.57 -2.77 22.00
CA GLY A 365 8.14 -2.51 21.78
C GLY A 365 7.54 -1.58 22.84
N ILE A 366 6.28 -1.80 23.20
CA ILE A 366 5.51 -0.95 24.12
C ILE A 366 6.24 -0.74 25.45
N GLY A 367 6.78 -1.82 26.05
CA GLY A 367 7.48 -1.74 27.33
C GLY A 367 8.75 -0.88 27.28
N TYR A 368 9.44 -0.83 26.14
CA TYR A 368 10.61 0.04 25.95
C TYR A 368 10.18 1.51 25.93
N GLU A 369 9.13 1.84 25.19
CA GLU A 369 8.63 3.22 25.06
C GLU A 369 8.09 3.76 26.40
N ILE A 370 7.42 2.92 27.20
CA ILE A 370 7.01 3.27 28.56
C ILE A 370 8.24 3.56 29.45
N ALA A 371 9.26 2.69 29.39
CA ALA A 371 10.49 2.87 30.18
C ALA A 371 11.24 4.15 29.79
N LEU A 372 11.28 4.46 28.48
CA LEU A 372 11.87 5.69 27.96
C LEU A 372 11.12 6.94 28.45
N ASP A 373 9.78 6.96 28.36
CA ASP A 373 8.97 8.08 28.86
C ASP A 373 9.14 8.30 30.37
N PHE A 374 9.13 7.23 31.18
CA PHE A 374 9.33 7.38 32.62
C PHE A 374 10.75 7.85 32.97
N ALA A 375 11.76 7.41 32.23
CA ALA A 375 13.13 7.88 32.38
C ALA A 375 13.25 9.38 32.02
N LYS A 376 12.61 9.83 30.94
CA LYS A 376 12.51 11.26 30.56
C LYS A 376 11.87 12.11 31.66
N ARG A 377 10.92 11.54 32.41
CA ARG A 377 10.27 12.20 33.56
C ARG A 377 11.07 12.14 34.86
N GLY A 378 12.27 11.56 34.84
CA GLY A 378 13.19 11.49 35.99
C GLY A 378 12.94 10.34 36.96
N ALA A 379 12.14 9.34 36.59
CA ALA A 379 11.91 8.17 37.43
C ALA A 379 13.18 7.30 37.58
N ARG A 380 13.27 6.57 38.69
CA ARG A 380 14.11 5.37 38.76
C ARG A 380 13.40 4.24 38.04
N VAL A 381 13.97 3.72 36.96
CA VAL A 381 13.29 2.74 36.07
C VAL A 381 13.97 1.39 36.14
N ILE A 382 13.20 0.35 36.47
CA ILE A 382 13.65 -1.05 36.52
C ILE A 382 13.10 -1.78 35.29
N LEU A 383 14.00 -2.12 34.36
CA LEU A 383 13.70 -2.95 33.20
C LEU A 383 13.73 -4.43 33.64
N ALA A 384 12.55 -5.02 33.81
CA ALA A 384 12.40 -6.41 34.23
C ALA A 384 12.24 -7.32 33.01
N CYS A 385 13.31 -8.00 32.61
CA CYS A 385 13.40 -8.69 31.32
C CYS A 385 14.01 -10.10 31.43
N ARG A 386 13.61 -11.00 30.53
CA ARG A 386 14.16 -12.37 30.48
C ARG A 386 15.55 -12.45 29.82
N ASN A 387 15.78 -11.67 28.75
CA ASN A 387 17.04 -11.71 28.01
C ASN A 387 17.97 -10.59 28.51
N GLU A 388 19.06 -10.99 29.16
CA GLU A 388 19.99 -10.06 29.79
C GLU A 388 20.64 -9.09 28.80
N GLN A 389 21.17 -9.62 27.69
CA GLN A 389 21.89 -8.82 26.72
C GLN A 389 20.99 -7.72 26.13
N LYS A 390 19.80 -8.09 25.65
CA LYS A 390 18.85 -7.14 25.05
C LYS A 390 18.38 -6.09 26.06
N ALA A 391 18.19 -6.48 27.31
CA ALA A 391 17.77 -5.55 28.35
C ALA A 391 18.87 -4.55 28.72
N ARG A 392 20.14 -4.98 28.77
CA ARG A 392 21.28 -4.08 28.97
C ARG A 392 21.49 -3.12 27.80
N GLU A 393 21.28 -3.58 26.57
CA GLU A 393 21.30 -2.72 25.38
C GLU A 393 20.21 -1.65 25.43
N ALA A 394 18.97 -2.04 25.72
CA ALA A 394 17.85 -1.11 25.91
C ALA A 394 18.11 -0.10 27.02
N CYS A 395 18.62 -0.54 28.17
CA CYS A 395 18.99 0.34 29.29
C CYS A 395 20.02 1.40 28.88
N ARG A 396 21.13 1.00 28.24
CA ARG A 396 22.14 1.96 27.75
C ARG A 396 21.54 2.97 26.77
N LYS A 397 20.65 2.52 25.88
CA LYS A 397 19.98 3.39 24.92
C LYS A 397 19.12 4.44 25.63
N ILE A 398 18.31 4.03 26.61
CA ILE A 398 17.48 4.96 27.41
C ILE A 398 18.36 5.95 28.19
N ILE A 399 19.44 5.49 28.84
CA ILE A 399 20.35 6.39 29.59
C ILE A 399 20.97 7.42 28.64
N ASN A 400 21.45 6.99 27.48
CA ASN A 400 22.05 7.90 26.49
C ASN A 400 21.03 8.92 25.95
N GLU A 401 19.78 8.51 25.73
CA GLU A 401 18.73 9.39 25.20
C GLU A 401 18.17 10.36 26.26
N THR A 402 18.18 9.99 27.53
CA THR A 402 17.51 10.77 28.60
C THR A 402 18.46 11.45 29.56
N GLY A 403 19.72 11.05 29.62
CA GLY A 403 20.67 11.45 30.66
C GLY A 403 20.34 10.91 32.06
N ASN A 404 19.29 10.10 32.21
CA ASN A 404 18.87 9.58 33.50
C ASN A 404 19.65 8.30 33.84
N GLU A 405 20.64 8.42 34.70
CA GLU A 405 21.47 7.29 35.16
C GLU A 405 20.73 6.30 36.09
N ASN A 406 19.50 6.63 36.54
CA ASN A 406 18.71 5.78 37.44
C ASN A 406 17.90 4.69 36.72
N VAL A 407 18.37 4.24 35.56
CA VAL A 407 17.76 3.16 34.78
C VAL A 407 18.57 1.87 35.01
N VAL A 408 17.93 0.83 35.55
CA VAL A 408 18.58 -0.43 35.92
C VAL A 408 17.89 -1.62 35.29
N VAL A 409 18.63 -2.71 35.13
CA VAL A 409 18.10 -3.97 34.60
C VAL A 409 18.05 -5.00 35.72
N LYS A 410 16.92 -5.68 35.85
CA LYS A 410 16.77 -6.87 36.72
C LYS A 410 16.17 -8.02 35.91
N PHE A 411 16.57 -9.24 36.21
CA PHE A 411 16.22 -10.40 35.38
C PHE A 411 15.05 -11.17 35.96
N ILE A 412 14.06 -11.44 35.11
CA ILE A 412 12.90 -12.24 35.49
C ILE A 412 12.47 -13.13 34.32
N ASP A 413 12.26 -14.41 34.61
CA ASP A 413 11.60 -15.33 33.71
C ASP A 413 10.18 -15.60 34.20
N LEU A 414 9.20 -14.99 33.54
CA LEU A 414 7.79 -15.17 33.86
C LEU A 414 7.27 -16.58 33.55
N SER A 415 8.06 -17.45 32.94
CA SER A 415 7.73 -18.87 32.78
C SER A 415 8.14 -19.74 33.99
N SER A 416 8.65 -19.14 35.07
CA SER A 416 9.02 -19.84 36.31
C SER A 416 8.57 -19.07 37.57
N PHE A 417 7.71 -19.66 38.40
CA PHE A 417 7.31 -19.05 39.68
C PHE A 417 8.48 -18.88 40.64
N ALA A 418 9.45 -19.80 40.63
CA ALA A 418 10.68 -19.66 41.41
C ALA A 418 11.48 -18.42 40.96
N SER A 419 11.58 -18.16 39.66
CA SER A 419 12.22 -16.95 39.13
C SER A 419 11.48 -15.68 39.57
N VAL A 420 10.14 -15.67 39.52
CA VAL A 420 9.33 -14.53 39.99
C VAL A 420 9.58 -14.25 41.47
N ARG A 421 9.59 -15.27 42.33
CA ARG A 421 9.83 -15.11 43.78
C ARG A 421 11.24 -14.60 44.07
N ALA A 422 12.26 -15.17 43.42
CA ALA A 422 13.64 -14.71 43.56
C ALA A 422 13.81 -13.24 43.12
N PHE A 423 13.14 -12.85 42.04
CA PHE A 423 13.12 -11.48 41.56
C PHE A 423 12.46 -10.52 42.56
N VAL A 424 11.33 -10.91 43.15
CA VAL A 424 10.65 -10.09 44.19
C VAL A 424 11.57 -9.86 45.38
N GLU A 425 12.26 -10.90 45.87
CA GLU A 425 13.19 -10.77 47.01
C GLU A 425 14.35 -9.82 46.68
N ASP A 426 14.90 -9.93 45.46
CA ASP A 426 15.92 -8.99 44.98
C ASP A 426 15.39 -7.54 44.92
N VAL A 427 14.18 -7.32 44.40
CA VAL A 427 13.54 -5.99 44.37
C VAL A 427 13.32 -5.46 45.80
N LYS A 428 12.75 -6.24 46.71
CA LYS A 428 12.52 -5.84 48.10
C LYS A 428 13.81 -5.55 48.87
N ARG A 429 14.91 -6.20 48.49
CA ARG A 429 16.23 -5.99 49.09
C ARG A 429 16.92 -4.72 48.57
N SER A 430 16.72 -4.40 47.30
CA SER A 430 17.47 -3.34 46.61
C SER A 430 16.69 -2.04 46.42
N GLU A 431 15.37 -2.07 46.58
CA GLU A 431 14.48 -0.94 46.39
C GLU A 431 13.70 -0.65 47.69
N ASP A 432 13.73 0.60 48.14
CA ASP A 432 12.99 1.08 49.30
C ASP A 432 11.54 1.48 48.96
N ARG A 433 11.27 1.73 47.67
CA ARG A 433 9.96 2.10 47.14
C ARG A 433 9.68 1.54 45.75
N LEU A 434 8.39 1.39 45.45
CA LEU A 434 7.85 1.04 44.14
C LEU A 434 6.53 1.81 43.94
N ASN A 435 6.57 2.87 43.14
CA ASN A 435 5.42 3.73 42.89
C ASN A 435 4.60 3.27 41.68
N ILE A 436 5.23 2.69 40.66
CA ILE A 436 4.56 2.28 39.43
C ILE A 436 4.97 0.86 39.07
N LEU A 437 3.99 -0.03 38.90
CA LEU A 437 4.20 -1.38 38.38
C LEU A 437 3.46 -1.53 37.06
N VAL A 438 4.18 -1.85 35.97
CA VAL A 438 3.61 -2.09 34.65
C VAL A 438 3.81 -3.55 34.26
N ASN A 439 2.72 -4.31 34.28
CA ASN A 439 2.65 -5.68 33.80
C ASN A 439 2.45 -5.67 32.26
N ASN A 440 3.56 -5.50 31.52
CA ASN A 440 3.56 -5.38 30.05
C ASN A 440 3.97 -6.67 29.32
N ALA A 441 4.84 -7.49 29.90
CA ALA A 441 5.36 -8.68 29.23
C ALA A 441 4.24 -9.65 28.81
N ALA A 442 4.26 -10.08 27.55
CA ALA A 442 3.31 -11.05 27.01
C ALA A 442 3.91 -11.83 25.83
N ILE A 443 3.35 -13.01 25.56
CA ILE A 443 3.68 -13.88 24.43
C ILE A 443 2.40 -14.34 23.71
N LEU A 444 2.57 -14.74 22.45
CA LEU A 444 1.57 -15.40 21.62
C LEU A 444 2.22 -16.59 20.91
N GLU A 445 1.81 -17.80 21.28
CA GLU A 445 2.18 -19.04 20.57
C GLU A 445 0.89 -19.71 20.11
N VAL A 446 0.64 -19.73 18.79
CA VAL A 446 -0.56 -20.36 18.22
C VAL A 446 -0.20 -21.77 17.74
N GLY A 447 -0.95 -22.77 18.21
CA GLY A 447 -0.79 -24.17 17.81
C GLY A 447 0.34 -24.93 18.53
N LEU A 448 0.88 -24.37 19.62
CA LEU A 448 1.88 -25.01 20.48
C LEU A 448 1.34 -25.11 21.91
N ASN A 449 1.14 -26.32 22.42
CA ASN A 449 0.71 -26.60 23.80
C ASN A 449 1.91 -26.72 24.75
N SER A 450 2.81 -25.74 24.69
CA SER A 450 4.03 -25.70 25.51
C SER A 450 3.66 -25.53 27.00
N LEU A 451 4.18 -26.40 27.86
CA LEU A 451 4.07 -26.26 29.31
C LEU A 451 5.33 -25.58 29.87
N THR A 452 5.15 -24.82 30.95
CA THR A 452 6.23 -24.27 31.76
C THR A 452 6.84 -25.32 32.68
N ILE A 453 7.94 -24.96 33.35
CA ILE A 453 8.53 -25.79 34.41
C ILE A 453 7.59 -26.00 35.61
N ASP A 454 6.66 -25.07 35.84
CA ASP A 454 5.65 -25.18 36.90
C ASP A 454 4.40 -25.97 36.45
N GLY A 455 4.43 -26.56 35.24
CA GLY A 455 3.35 -27.41 34.72
C GLY A 455 2.12 -26.66 34.21
N ASN A 456 2.21 -25.34 34.01
CA ASN A 456 1.13 -24.52 33.46
C ASN A 456 1.31 -24.33 31.96
N LEU A 457 0.24 -24.00 31.24
CA LEU A 457 0.38 -23.58 29.85
C LEU A 457 1.21 -22.29 29.76
N LEU A 458 2.23 -22.29 28.89
CA LEU A 458 3.22 -21.23 28.76
C LEU A 458 2.59 -19.85 28.57
N VAL A 459 1.60 -19.71 27.68
CA VAL A 459 0.90 -18.44 27.42
C VAL A 459 0.13 -17.95 28.65
N MET A 460 -0.52 -18.85 29.41
CA MET A 460 -1.29 -18.49 30.58
C MET A 460 -0.39 -18.04 31.74
N GLN A 461 0.71 -18.76 31.96
CA GLN A 461 1.63 -18.41 33.03
C GLN A 461 2.36 -17.08 32.76
N VAL A 462 2.89 -16.89 31.56
CA VAL A 462 3.64 -15.66 31.21
C VAL A 462 2.72 -14.45 31.17
N ASN A 463 1.53 -14.56 30.58
CA ASN A 463 0.64 -13.41 30.38
C ASN A 463 -0.24 -13.10 31.59
N TYR A 464 -0.48 -14.07 32.49
CA TYR A 464 -1.42 -13.89 33.61
C TYR A 464 -0.89 -14.37 34.97
N PHE A 465 -0.59 -15.67 35.18
CA PHE A 465 -0.28 -16.17 36.53
C PHE A 465 0.97 -15.54 37.16
N SER A 466 2.03 -15.36 36.37
CA SER A 466 3.25 -14.72 36.87
C SER A 466 3.09 -13.22 37.12
N PRO A 467 2.43 -12.42 36.24
CA PRO A 467 2.01 -11.06 36.57
C PRO A 467 1.15 -10.96 37.85
N PHE A 468 0.21 -11.88 38.05
CA PHE A 468 -0.58 -11.96 39.28
C PHE A 468 0.33 -12.16 40.51
N LEU A 469 1.17 -13.21 40.49
CA LEU A 469 2.09 -13.54 41.58
C LEU A 469 3.06 -12.38 41.89
N LEU A 470 3.66 -11.79 40.84
CA LEU A 470 4.57 -10.65 40.95
C LEU A 470 3.90 -9.47 41.64
N THR A 471 2.68 -9.12 41.21
CA THR A 471 1.92 -7.99 41.72
C THR A 471 1.55 -8.18 43.19
N VAL A 472 0.99 -9.35 43.54
CA VAL A 472 0.59 -9.65 44.93
C VAL A 472 1.80 -9.58 45.86
N LEU A 473 2.94 -10.16 45.48
CA LEU A 473 4.13 -10.18 46.32
C LEU A 473 4.81 -8.81 46.47
N LEU A 474 4.67 -7.89 45.51
CA LEU A 474 5.21 -6.53 45.57
C LEU A 474 4.26 -5.53 46.26
N THR A 475 3.03 -5.92 46.55
CA THR A 475 1.99 -5.01 47.03
C THR A 475 2.38 -4.26 48.31
N ASP A 476 3.05 -4.92 49.27
CA ASP A 476 3.47 -4.25 50.50
C ASP A 476 4.51 -3.15 50.27
N LEU A 477 5.41 -3.35 49.31
CA LEU A 477 6.36 -2.31 48.89
C LEU A 477 5.62 -1.14 48.23
N MET A 478 4.58 -1.43 47.44
CA MET A 478 3.75 -0.41 46.81
C MET A 478 2.91 0.39 47.82
N ARG A 479 2.36 -0.27 48.85
CA ARG A 479 1.65 0.39 49.96
C ARG A 479 2.53 1.37 50.73
N LYS A 480 3.79 0.98 50.99
CA LYS A 480 4.81 1.88 51.58
C LYS A 480 5.12 3.09 50.70
N SER A 481 4.86 2.98 49.40
CA SER A 481 5.22 3.98 48.38
C SER A 481 4.07 4.89 47.97
N LYS A 482 2.92 4.81 48.67
CA LYS A 482 1.69 5.53 48.30
C LYS A 482 1.91 7.03 48.05
N PRO A 483 1.24 7.64 47.05
CA PRO A 483 0.36 6.98 46.08
C PRO A 483 1.15 6.12 45.09
N SER A 484 0.61 4.95 44.78
CA SER A 484 1.22 3.96 43.86
C SER A 484 0.18 3.41 42.89
N ARG A 485 0.63 2.97 41.70
CA ARG A 485 -0.25 2.55 40.60
C ARG A 485 0.22 1.24 39.95
N ILE A 486 -0.73 0.36 39.65
CA ILE A 486 -0.52 -0.91 38.97
C ILE A 486 -1.23 -0.84 37.61
N ILE A 487 -0.49 -1.10 36.54
CA ILE A 487 -0.98 -1.02 35.16
C ILE A 487 -0.83 -2.39 34.52
N ASN A 488 -1.97 -2.97 34.15
CA ASN A 488 -2.10 -4.29 33.58
C ASN A 488 -2.40 -4.17 32.08
N LEU A 489 -1.48 -4.61 31.21
CA LEU A 489 -1.69 -4.48 29.76
C LEU A 489 -2.64 -5.56 29.23
N THR A 490 -3.75 -5.11 28.66
CA THR A 490 -4.81 -5.93 28.08
C THR A 490 -4.71 -5.95 26.56
N SER A 491 -5.79 -6.29 25.87
CA SER A 491 -5.88 -6.31 24.41
C SER A 491 -7.34 -6.36 23.98
N VAL A 492 -7.63 -5.84 22.79
CA VAL A 492 -8.92 -6.03 22.11
C VAL A 492 -9.33 -7.51 22.03
N MET A 493 -8.35 -8.43 22.02
CA MET A 493 -8.60 -9.88 22.03
C MET A 493 -9.35 -10.36 23.28
N ALA A 494 -9.26 -9.64 24.40
CA ALA A 494 -10.05 -9.95 25.60
C ALA A 494 -11.57 -9.85 25.37
N ARG A 495 -12.01 -8.98 24.45
CA ARG A 495 -13.43 -8.76 24.15
C ARG A 495 -14.05 -9.86 23.28
N VAL A 496 -13.22 -10.63 22.59
CA VAL A 496 -13.64 -11.70 21.68
C VAL A 496 -13.30 -13.09 22.22
N ALA A 497 -12.72 -13.15 23.41
CA ALA A 497 -12.48 -14.39 24.14
C ALA A 497 -13.81 -15.08 24.46
N HIS A 498 -13.89 -16.37 24.19
CA HIS A 498 -15.06 -17.20 24.47
C HIS A 498 -14.65 -18.49 25.17
N GLY A 499 -15.59 -19.14 25.85
CA GLY A 499 -15.33 -20.40 26.56
C GLY A 499 -14.50 -20.25 27.83
N PHE A 500 -14.45 -19.05 28.42
CA PHE A 500 -13.79 -18.84 29.72
C PHE A 500 -14.49 -19.67 30.80
N ASN A 501 -13.70 -20.48 31.51
CA ASN A 501 -14.15 -21.26 32.65
C ASN A 501 -13.06 -21.20 33.72
N VAL A 502 -13.40 -20.63 34.88
CA VAL A 502 -12.48 -20.42 35.99
C VAL A 502 -11.87 -21.73 36.51
N ASP A 503 -12.64 -22.82 36.56
CA ASP A 503 -12.19 -24.13 37.05
C ASP A 503 -11.26 -24.83 36.04
N LYS A 504 -11.18 -24.32 34.81
CA LYS A 504 -10.36 -24.86 33.72
C LYS A 504 -9.38 -23.83 33.16
N ILE A 505 -9.06 -22.78 33.91
CA ILE A 505 -8.20 -21.68 33.46
C ILE A 505 -6.80 -22.13 33.01
N ASN A 506 -6.32 -23.29 33.47
CA ASN A 506 -5.04 -23.88 33.05
C ASN A 506 -5.16 -24.92 31.91
N ASN A 507 -6.39 -25.26 31.48
CA ASN A 507 -6.70 -26.29 30.48
C ASN A 507 -7.18 -25.66 29.16
N VAL A 508 -6.29 -24.93 28.48
CA VAL A 508 -6.60 -24.27 27.19
C VAL A 508 -5.67 -24.76 26.07
N GLU A 509 -6.11 -24.72 24.81
CA GLU A 509 -5.53 -25.48 23.68
C GLU A 509 -4.46 -24.73 22.84
N GLY A 510 -3.84 -23.68 23.38
CA GLY A 510 -2.79 -22.91 22.69
C GLY A 510 -3.29 -22.17 21.43
N THR A 511 -4.53 -21.71 21.43
CA THR A 511 -5.20 -21.01 20.32
C THR A 511 -5.13 -19.49 20.45
N LEU A 512 -5.48 -18.76 19.39
CA LEU A 512 -5.64 -17.30 19.45
C LEU A 512 -6.71 -16.87 20.48
N ASN A 513 -7.72 -17.71 20.70
CA ASN A 513 -8.73 -17.50 21.74
C ASN A 513 -8.12 -17.56 23.14
N ASP A 514 -7.11 -18.40 23.36
CA ASP A 514 -6.47 -18.57 24.67
C ASP A 514 -5.62 -17.37 25.05
N TYR A 515 -4.96 -16.74 24.07
CA TYR A 515 -4.38 -15.41 24.26
C TYR A 515 -5.44 -14.39 24.69
N GLY A 516 -6.60 -14.38 24.01
CA GLY A 516 -7.75 -13.56 24.40
C GLY A 516 -8.20 -13.82 25.85
N ILE A 517 -8.28 -15.09 26.25
CA ILE A 517 -8.59 -15.50 27.63
C ILE A 517 -7.55 -14.94 28.61
N THR A 518 -6.24 -15.01 28.31
CA THR A 518 -5.22 -14.44 29.20
C THR A 518 -5.41 -12.94 29.44
N LYS A 519 -5.81 -12.21 28.38
CA LYS A 519 -6.06 -10.76 28.45
C LYS A 519 -7.37 -10.43 29.16
N LEU A 520 -8.38 -11.29 29.06
CA LEU A 520 -9.59 -11.22 29.89
C LEU A 520 -9.24 -11.43 31.37
N CYS A 521 -8.39 -12.41 31.70
CA CYS A 521 -7.94 -12.66 33.07
C CYS A 521 -7.24 -11.44 33.69
N MET A 522 -6.45 -10.68 32.91
CA MET A 522 -5.84 -9.42 33.37
C MET A 522 -6.88 -8.35 33.73
N ILE A 523 -8.01 -8.28 33.01
CA ILE A 523 -9.12 -7.36 33.33
C ILE A 523 -9.80 -7.78 34.64
N LEU A 524 -10.14 -9.06 34.76
CA LEU A 524 -10.77 -9.60 35.98
C LEU A 524 -9.88 -9.42 37.20
N PHE A 525 -8.58 -9.65 37.03
CA PHE A 525 -7.58 -9.41 38.05
C PHE A 525 -7.51 -7.95 38.47
N THR A 526 -7.50 -7.02 37.52
CA THR A 526 -7.50 -5.58 37.83
C THR A 526 -8.74 -5.17 38.65
N LEU A 527 -9.92 -5.67 38.26
CA LEU A 527 -11.18 -5.36 38.95
C LEU A 527 -11.16 -5.83 40.40
N GLU A 528 -10.74 -7.08 40.64
CA GLU A 528 -10.70 -7.65 41.99
C GLU A 528 -9.55 -7.06 42.83
N LEU A 529 -8.39 -6.83 42.21
CA LEU A 529 -7.25 -6.18 42.85
C LEU A 529 -7.60 -4.77 43.34
N ALA A 530 -8.31 -3.98 42.53
CA ALA A 530 -8.74 -2.64 42.89
C ALA A 530 -9.67 -2.63 44.13
N LYS A 531 -10.58 -3.60 44.25
CA LYS A 531 -11.43 -3.76 45.45
C LYS A 531 -10.61 -4.11 46.67
N ARG A 532 -9.68 -5.07 46.55
CA ARG A 532 -8.83 -5.51 47.67
C ARG A 532 -7.88 -4.41 48.13
N LEU A 533 -7.44 -3.55 47.22
CA LEU A 533 -6.58 -2.40 47.50
C LEU A 533 -7.34 -1.13 47.87
N ASP A 534 -8.67 -1.18 48.01
CA ASP A 534 -9.45 0.00 48.38
C ASP A 534 -8.89 0.64 49.66
N LYS A 535 -8.80 1.97 49.65
CA LYS A 535 -8.23 2.80 50.74
C LYS A 535 -6.77 2.50 51.12
N SER A 536 -6.06 1.62 50.42
CA SER A 536 -4.64 1.33 50.69
C SER A 536 -3.66 2.40 50.18
N GLY A 537 -4.14 3.29 49.30
CA GLY A 537 -3.30 4.25 48.57
C GLY A 537 -2.59 3.66 47.35
N VAL A 538 -2.98 2.45 46.94
CA VAL A 538 -2.53 1.79 45.71
C VAL A 538 -3.74 1.62 44.79
N THR A 539 -3.64 2.05 43.53
CA THR A 539 -4.69 1.88 42.52
C THR A 539 -4.25 0.93 41.40
N ALA A 540 -5.20 0.31 40.71
CA ALA A 540 -4.97 -0.63 39.62
C ALA A 540 -5.81 -0.28 38.39
N TYR A 541 -5.21 -0.38 37.21
CA TYR A 541 -5.86 -0.07 35.93
C TYR A 541 -5.53 -1.11 34.87
N SER A 542 -6.48 -1.36 33.97
CA SER A 542 -6.26 -2.13 32.75
C SER A 542 -6.06 -1.17 31.57
N ALA A 543 -5.03 -1.41 30.75
CA ALA A 543 -4.70 -0.55 29.62
C ALA A 543 -4.60 -1.37 28.33
N ASP A 544 -5.46 -1.09 27.36
CA ASP A 544 -5.40 -1.67 26.02
C ASP A 544 -4.52 -0.77 25.11
N PRO A 545 -3.41 -1.29 24.58
CA PRO A 545 -2.55 -0.53 23.68
C PRO A 545 -3.11 -0.45 22.24
N GLY A 546 -4.21 -1.15 21.93
CA GLY A 546 -4.72 -1.27 20.57
C GLY A 546 -3.93 -2.28 19.72
N LEU A 547 -4.12 -2.21 18.40
CA LEU A 547 -3.40 -3.06 17.43
C LEU A 547 -2.02 -2.47 17.17
N VAL A 548 -0.99 -2.93 17.89
CA VAL A 548 0.38 -2.40 17.78
C VAL A 548 1.27 -3.34 16.95
N ASP A 549 2.12 -2.78 16.08
CA ASP A 549 3.13 -3.54 15.32
C ASP A 549 4.25 -3.98 16.28
N THR A 550 4.01 -5.11 16.94
CA THR A 550 4.94 -5.71 17.88
C THR A 550 5.55 -6.96 17.30
N GLU A 551 6.69 -7.37 17.86
CA GLU A 551 7.39 -8.60 17.49
C GLU A 551 6.62 -9.90 17.84
N ILE A 552 5.35 -9.80 18.24
CA ILE A 552 4.47 -10.92 18.56
C ILE A 552 4.20 -11.81 17.32
N PHE A 553 4.30 -11.26 16.10
CA PHE A 553 4.10 -12.00 14.84
C PHE A 553 5.38 -12.63 14.24
N LYS A 554 6.40 -12.88 15.07
CA LYS A 554 7.73 -13.37 14.64
C LYS A 554 7.74 -14.66 13.79
N GLN A 555 6.66 -15.45 13.81
CA GLN A 555 6.56 -16.70 13.06
C GLN A 555 6.09 -16.53 11.61
N THR A 556 5.76 -15.32 11.15
CA THR A 556 5.38 -15.08 9.75
C THR A 556 6.60 -15.25 8.81
N PRO A 557 6.50 -16.06 7.73
CA PRO A 557 7.59 -16.26 6.78
C PRO A 557 8.18 -14.95 6.24
N ARG A 558 9.51 -14.85 6.18
CA ARG A 558 10.27 -13.62 5.82
C ARG A 558 9.78 -12.93 4.54
N PHE A 559 9.40 -13.69 3.52
CA PHE A 559 8.92 -13.13 2.24
C PHE A 559 7.53 -12.46 2.38
N ILE A 560 6.65 -13.02 3.20
CA ILE A 560 5.34 -12.43 3.51
C ILE A 560 5.53 -11.16 4.34
N ASN A 561 6.45 -11.20 5.31
CA ASN A 561 6.77 -10.05 6.15
C ASN A 561 7.39 -8.90 5.32
N LEU A 562 8.19 -9.21 4.29
CA LEU A 562 8.77 -8.21 3.39
C LEU A 562 7.72 -7.52 2.51
N LEU A 563 6.73 -8.28 2.00
CA LEU A 563 5.62 -7.72 1.22
C LEU A 563 4.60 -6.99 2.10
N ALA A 564 4.43 -7.42 3.35
CA ALA A 564 3.50 -6.81 4.31
C ALA A 564 4.09 -5.57 4.99
N GLN A 565 5.42 -5.38 5.03
CA GLN A 565 6.07 -4.25 5.72
C GLN A 565 5.56 -2.88 5.24
N SER A 566 5.39 -2.68 3.94
CA SER A 566 4.84 -1.43 3.41
C SER A 566 3.36 -1.21 3.77
N PHE A 567 2.62 -2.27 4.13
CA PHE A 567 1.20 -2.19 4.48
C PHE A 567 0.96 -2.17 6.01
N LYS A 568 1.90 -2.67 6.82
CA LYS A 568 1.80 -2.71 8.28
C LYS A 568 1.59 -1.33 8.90
N ARG A 569 2.27 -0.30 8.38
CA ARG A 569 2.15 1.10 8.81
C ARG A 569 0.71 1.65 8.70
N PHE A 570 -0.15 1.03 7.88
CA PHE A 570 -1.53 1.47 7.68
C PHE A 570 -2.55 0.79 8.60
N PHE A 571 -2.19 -0.31 9.28
CA PHE A 571 -3.14 -1.10 10.07
C PHE A 571 -2.72 -1.30 11.54
N PHE A 572 -1.47 -0.95 11.88
CA PHE A 572 -0.93 -1.15 13.21
C PHE A 572 -0.33 0.15 13.76
N LYS A 573 -0.66 0.47 15.02
CA LYS A 573 -0.03 1.50 15.83
C LYS A 573 1.45 1.20 16.01
N THR A 574 2.25 2.25 16.07
CA THR A 574 3.65 2.16 16.50
C THR A 574 3.73 1.79 17.98
N PRO A 575 4.87 1.23 18.44
CA PRO A 575 5.09 1.01 19.87
C PRO A 575 4.90 2.25 20.75
N GLU A 576 5.26 3.43 20.24
CA GLU A 576 5.12 4.70 20.95
C GLU A 576 3.65 5.09 21.15
N GLU A 577 2.84 4.95 20.10
CA GLU A 577 1.39 5.17 20.15
C GLU A 577 0.72 4.16 21.09
N GLY A 578 1.12 2.89 21.01
CA GLY A 578 0.64 1.83 21.90
C GLY A 578 0.99 2.05 23.37
N ALA A 579 2.06 2.78 23.68
CA ALA A 579 2.48 3.11 25.04
C ALA A 579 1.66 4.25 25.68
N GLN A 580 0.90 5.03 24.90
CA GLN A 580 0.23 6.22 25.43
C GLN A 580 -0.83 5.89 26.49
N THR A 581 -1.67 4.89 26.24
CA THR A 581 -2.71 4.47 27.22
C THR A 581 -2.11 4.01 28.56
N PRO A 582 -1.12 3.09 28.61
CA PRO A 582 -0.52 2.71 29.89
C PRO A 582 0.28 3.85 30.56
N ILE A 583 0.92 4.75 29.79
CA ILE A 583 1.55 5.96 30.34
C ILE A 583 0.49 6.86 30.99
N HIS A 584 -0.62 7.11 30.31
CA HIS A 584 -1.75 7.88 30.83
C HIS A 584 -2.26 7.30 32.16
N CYS A 585 -2.48 5.99 32.23
CA CYS A 585 -2.87 5.32 33.47
C CYS A 585 -1.84 5.51 34.60
N SER A 586 -0.57 5.66 34.25
CA SER A 586 0.54 5.75 35.19
C SER A 586 0.78 7.16 35.75
N VAL A 587 0.50 8.22 35.00
CA VAL A 587 0.98 9.58 35.35
C VAL A 587 -0.11 10.66 35.47
N THR A 588 -1.33 10.41 34.98
CA THR A 588 -2.43 11.40 35.02
C THR A 588 -2.90 11.66 36.45
N LYS A 589 -3.00 12.92 36.89
CA LYS A 589 -3.58 13.25 38.20
C LYS A 589 -5.11 13.10 38.20
N GLY A 590 -5.69 12.70 39.33
CA GLY A 590 -7.15 12.55 39.48
C GLY A 590 -7.72 11.26 38.90
N ILE A 591 -6.90 10.42 38.26
CA ILE A 591 -7.30 9.12 37.71
C ILE A 591 -7.64 8.09 38.81
N GLU A 592 -7.37 8.43 40.08
CA GLU A 592 -7.72 7.61 41.25
C GLU A 592 -9.23 7.33 41.34
N GLU A 593 -10.08 8.23 40.84
CA GLU A 593 -11.54 8.03 40.74
C GLU A 593 -11.94 6.86 39.83
N CYS A 594 -11.03 6.47 38.93
CA CYS A 594 -11.20 5.38 37.97
C CYS A 594 -10.52 4.08 38.42
N ASN A 595 -10.27 3.89 39.72
CA ASN A 595 -9.62 2.68 40.22
C ASN A 595 -10.39 1.40 39.80
N GLY A 596 -9.68 0.44 39.22
CA GLY A 596 -10.21 -0.82 38.72
C GLY A 596 -10.71 -0.79 37.27
N GLU A 597 -10.64 0.35 36.60
CA GLU A 597 -11.24 0.51 35.27
C GLU A 597 -10.29 0.21 34.11
N ASN A 598 -10.89 0.05 32.93
CA ASN A 598 -10.18 -0.24 31.69
C ASN A 598 -10.11 1.00 30.79
N PHE A 599 -8.94 1.19 30.18
CA PHE A 599 -8.65 2.32 29.30
C PHE A 599 -8.26 1.84 27.90
N ILE A 600 -8.76 2.54 26.89
CA ILE A 600 -8.40 2.40 25.48
C ILE A 600 -8.21 3.81 24.94
N ASP A 601 -7.11 4.06 24.23
CA ASP A 601 -6.81 5.38 23.66
C ASP A 601 -6.88 6.52 24.68
N CYS A 602 -6.31 6.27 25.87
CA CYS A 602 -6.34 7.17 27.02
C CYS A 602 -7.76 7.53 27.53
N GLN A 603 -8.81 6.84 27.08
CA GLN A 603 -10.19 7.06 27.50
C GLN A 603 -10.71 5.90 28.33
N ARG A 604 -11.50 6.23 29.36
CA ARG A 604 -12.22 5.27 30.19
C ARG A 604 -13.27 4.54 29.36
N VAL A 605 -13.23 3.22 29.36
CA VAL A 605 -14.28 2.38 28.77
C VAL A 605 -15.26 1.96 29.86
N LYS A 606 -16.56 2.22 29.64
CA LYS A 606 -17.61 1.82 30.59
C LYS A 606 -17.61 0.30 30.81
N LYS A 607 -17.83 -0.08 32.08
CA LYS A 607 -17.75 -1.42 32.68
C LYS A 607 -18.03 -2.58 31.71
N TYR A 608 -17.12 -3.56 31.69
CA TYR A 608 -17.45 -4.91 31.23
C TYR A 608 -18.67 -5.40 32.02
N ALA A 609 -19.64 -6.03 31.32
CA ALA A 609 -20.81 -6.62 31.97
C ALA A 609 -20.35 -7.49 33.15
N ILE A 610 -21.02 -7.30 34.28
CA ILE A 610 -20.55 -7.66 35.62
C ILE A 610 -20.36 -9.18 35.70
N VAL A 611 -19.12 -9.62 35.92
CA VAL A 611 -18.87 -10.92 36.56
C VAL A 611 -19.32 -10.77 38.01
N GLU A 612 -20.17 -11.67 38.50
CA GLU A 612 -20.63 -11.64 39.90
C GLU A 612 -19.42 -11.53 40.85
N ASN A 613 -19.56 -10.76 41.93
CA ASN A 613 -18.50 -10.63 42.95
C ASN A 613 -18.02 -12.01 43.43
N GLN A 614 -18.93 -12.98 43.54
CA GLN A 614 -18.62 -14.34 43.97
C GLN A 614 -17.70 -15.08 42.96
N GLU A 615 -17.90 -14.87 41.67
CA GLU A 615 -17.05 -15.46 40.61
C GLU A 615 -15.68 -14.77 40.53
N LEU A 616 -15.59 -13.46 40.79
CA LEU A 616 -14.30 -12.75 40.90
C LEU A 616 -13.48 -13.24 42.10
N THR A 617 -14.11 -13.43 43.26
CA THR A 617 -13.44 -14.00 44.44
C THR A 617 -13.01 -15.44 44.19
N LYS A 618 -13.87 -16.26 43.55
CA LYS A 618 -13.52 -17.63 43.15
C LYS A 618 -12.32 -17.67 42.21
N PHE A 619 -12.31 -16.79 41.20
CA PHE A 619 -11.19 -16.61 40.27
C PHE A 619 -9.89 -16.23 40.97
N TRP A 620 -9.96 -15.31 41.93
CA TRP A 620 -8.80 -14.94 42.74
C TRP A 620 -8.25 -16.13 43.52
N ASN A 621 -9.11 -16.84 44.25
CA ASN A 621 -8.71 -17.96 45.12
C ASN A 621 -8.11 -19.11 44.31
N ILE A 622 -8.70 -19.46 43.15
CA ILE A 622 -8.15 -20.47 42.24
C ILE A 622 -6.77 -20.04 41.74
N THR A 623 -6.60 -18.76 41.41
CA THR A 623 -5.30 -18.25 40.96
C THR A 623 -4.26 -18.33 42.08
N GLU A 624 -4.60 -17.97 43.32
CA GLU A 624 -3.72 -18.13 44.50
C GLU A 624 -3.27 -19.58 44.70
N MET A 625 -4.19 -20.54 44.55
CA MET A 625 -3.86 -21.96 44.61
C MET A 625 -2.87 -22.37 43.51
N ILE A 626 -3.09 -21.95 42.26
CA ILE A 626 -2.21 -22.26 41.12
C ILE A 626 -0.80 -21.71 41.36
N VAL A 627 -0.69 -20.47 41.85
CA VAL A 627 0.62 -19.85 42.12
C VAL A 627 1.23 -20.27 43.46
N SER A 628 0.58 -21.18 44.20
CA SER A 628 1.00 -21.66 45.52
C SER A 628 1.18 -20.54 46.55
N LEU A 629 0.21 -19.62 46.62
CA LEU A 629 0.06 -18.69 47.75
C LEU A 629 -0.85 -19.35 48.79
N LYS A 630 -0.47 -19.28 50.08
CA LYS A 630 -1.32 -19.79 51.17
C LYS A 630 -2.52 -18.83 51.35
N PRO A 631 -3.76 -19.33 51.49
CA PRO A 631 -4.87 -18.49 51.90
C PRO A 631 -4.56 -17.92 53.28
N ASP A 632 -4.76 -16.60 53.42
CA ASP A 632 -4.60 -15.78 54.63
C ASP A 632 -3.17 -15.37 55.06
N GLU A 633 -2.77 -14.18 54.59
CA GLU A 633 -2.04 -13.21 55.44
C GLU A 633 -2.22 -11.72 55.03
N ILE A 634 -2.97 -11.36 53.97
CA ILE A 634 -2.91 -9.97 53.42
C ILE A 634 -4.26 -9.21 53.33
N TYR A 635 -5.44 -9.84 53.40
CA TYR A 635 -6.72 -9.11 53.26
C TYR A 635 -7.87 -9.69 54.09
N LYS A 636 -8.54 -8.86 54.91
CA LYS A 636 -9.87 -9.13 55.50
C LYS A 636 -10.89 -8.22 54.84
N SER A 637 -11.99 -8.75 54.33
CA SER A 637 -13.17 -7.94 53.91
C SER A 637 -14.47 -8.67 54.24
N GLU A 638 -15.43 -7.91 54.80
CA GLU A 638 -16.78 -8.34 55.20
C GLU A 638 -17.84 -8.17 54.10
N ASP A 639 -18.82 -9.07 54.19
CA ASP A 639 -20.22 -9.12 53.73
C ASP A 639 -20.66 -9.06 52.26
N ASN A 640 -21.55 -10.02 51.98
CA ASN A 640 -22.16 -10.39 50.72
C ASN A 640 -23.57 -9.81 50.60
N ASP A 641 -23.97 -9.43 49.38
CA ASP A 641 -25.38 -9.42 49.02
C ASP A 641 -25.59 -10.03 47.62
N LYS A 642 -26.63 -10.86 47.49
CA LYS A 642 -26.86 -11.76 46.35
C LYS A 642 -27.93 -11.20 45.41
N THR A 643 -27.67 -11.21 44.09
CA THR A 643 -28.69 -11.23 43.04
C THR A 643 -28.14 -11.91 41.78
N SER A 644 -28.98 -12.69 41.10
CA SER A 644 -28.66 -13.63 40.02
C SER A 644 -28.57 -13.01 38.62
N ILE A 645 -27.67 -13.52 37.78
CA ILE A 645 -27.45 -13.12 36.36
C ILE A 645 -28.19 -14.00 35.33
N SER A 646 -28.55 -13.37 34.20
CA SER A 646 -29.08 -13.96 32.94
C SER A 646 -28.04 -14.06 31.80
N ASP A 647 -28.24 -15.04 30.91
CA ASP A 647 -27.35 -15.56 29.84
C ASP A 647 -27.03 -14.67 28.60
N ASP A 648 -26.70 -13.38 28.74
CA ASP A 648 -26.60 -12.48 27.56
C ASP A 648 -25.19 -12.23 26.97
N TYR A 649 -24.20 -13.10 27.25
CA TYR A 649 -22.82 -12.95 26.72
C TYR A 649 -22.65 -13.33 25.23
N THR A 650 -23.72 -13.75 24.55
CA THR A 650 -23.63 -14.48 23.26
C THR A 650 -23.90 -13.62 22.02
N ILE A 651 -24.46 -12.41 22.16
CA ILE A 651 -24.97 -11.62 21.02
C ILE A 651 -23.93 -10.62 20.49
N THR A 652 -23.17 -9.96 21.37
CA THR A 652 -22.13 -8.98 20.99
C THR A 652 -20.86 -9.63 20.41
N SER A 653 -20.52 -10.85 20.85
CA SER A 653 -19.37 -11.62 20.37
C SER A 653 -19.57 -12.18 18.96
N LYS A 654 -20.79 -12.57 18.58
CA LYS A 654 -21.11 -13.05 17.22
C LYS A 654 -21.03 -11.95 16.16
N LEU A 655 -21.41 -10.71 16.48
CA LEU A 655 -21.34 -9.59 15.53
C LEU A 655 -19.88 -9.17 15.28
N CYS A 656 -19.07 -9.08 16.34
CA CYS A 656 -17.65 -8.73 16.26
C CYS A 656 -16.80 -9.84 15.62
N PHE A 657 -17.11 -11.12 15.85
CA PHE A 657 -16.45 -12.26 15.20
C PHE A 657 -16.83 -12.38 13.71
N ARG A 658 -18.09 -12.09 13.35
CA ARG A 658 -18.50 -11.97 11.94
C ARG A 658 -17.78 -10.81 11.26
N GLN A 659 -17.60 -9.67 11.93
CA GLN A 659 -16.79 -8.56 11.42
C GLN A 659 -15.31 -8.92 11.28
N PHE A 660 -14.69 -9.61 12.24
CA PHE A 660 -13.29 -10.05 12.16
C PHE A 660 -13.07 -11.07 11.02
N LEU A 661 -13.91 -12.09 10.93
CA LEU A 661 -13.87 -13.06 9.82
C LEU A 661 -14.21 -12.40 8.48
N PHE A 662 -15.10 -11.41 8.46
CA PHE A 662 -15.41 -10.61 7.29
C PHE A 662 -14.21 -9.76 6.86
N LEU A 663 -13.55 -9.04 7.77
CA LEU A 663 -12.36 -8.23 7.47
C LEU A 663 -11.20 -9.10 6.98
N ASN A 664 -10.99 -10.28 7.58
CA ASN A 664 -9.94 -11.21 7.15
C ASN A 664 -10.28 -11.85 5.79
N LYS A 665 -11.55 -12.25 5.56
CA LYS A 665 -12.02 -12.69 4.23
C LYS A 665 -11.93 -11.56 3.20
N MET A 666 -12.27 -10.34 3.56
CA MET A 666 -12.20 -9.15 2.70
C MET A 666 -10.75 -8.81 2.37
N PHE A 667 -9.80 -9.01 3.29
CA PHE A 667 -8.37 -8.91 3.00
C PHE A 667 -7.94 -9.94 1.94
N TYR A 668 -8.32 -11.22 2.11
CA TYR A 668 -8.00 -12.23 1.10
C TYR A 668 -8.71 -11.97 -0.24
N ILE A 669 -9.97 -11.54 -0.22
CA ILE A 669 -10.71 -11.14 -1.43
C ILE A 669 -10.04 -9.94 -2.09
N PHE A 670 -9.59 -8.95 -1.31
CA PHE A 670 -8.88 -7.77 -1.82
C PHE A 670 -7.54 -8.16 -2.46
N VAL A 671 -6.74 -9.01 -1.81
CA VAL A 671 -5.49 -9.52 -2.39
C VAL A 671 -5.77 -10.28 -3.69
N ILE A 672 -6.82 -11.10 -3.73
CA ILE A 672 -7.22 -11.84 -4.94
C ILE A 672 -7.67 -10.86 -6.04
N VAL A 673 -8.53 -9.89 -5.74
CA VAL A 673 -9.02 -8.89 -6.70
C VAL A 673 -7.88 -8.02 -7.21
N PHE A 674 -6.97 -7.60 -6.34
CA PHE A 674 -5.76 -6.85 -6.72
C PHE A 674 -4.88 -7.65 -7.67
N LEU A 675 -4.59 -8.92 -7.36
CA LEU A 675 -3.81 -9.80 -8.23
C LEU A 675 -4.50 -10.04 -9.58
N LEU A 676 -5.84 -10.11 -9.60
CA LEU A 676 -6.63 -10.21 -10.83
C LEU A 676 -6.53 -8.92 -11.66
N ILE A 677 -6.74 -7.74 -11.05
CA ILE A 677 -6.63 -6.44 -11.73
C ILE A 677 -5.22 -6.23 -12.27
N PHE A 678 -4.20 -6.49 -11.46
CA PHE A 678 -2.80 -6.44 -11.87
C PHE A 678 -2.54 -7.38 -13.05
N GLY A 679 -3.06 -8.61 -12.99
CA GLY A 679 -3.01 -9.56 -14.10
C GLY A 679 -3.66 -9.04 -15.38
N VAL A 680 -4.83 -8.42 -15.30
CA VAL A 680 -5.54 -7.83 -16.44
C VAL A 680 -4.74 -6.66 -17.04
N ILE A 681 -4.26 -5.74 -16.21
CA ILE A 681 -3.43 -4.60 -16.65
C ILE A 681 -2.18 -5.11 -17.36
N LEU A 682 -1.51 -6.11 -16.78
CA LEU A 682 -0.33 -6.71 -17.38
C LEU A 682 -0.65 -7.43 -18.70
N LYS A 683 -1.81 -8.11 -18.82
CA LYS A 683 -2.24 -8.73 -20.08
C LYS A 683 -2.54 -7.68 -21.15
N ILE A 684 -3.18 -6.57 -20.78
CA ILE A 684 -3.42 -5.43 -21.66
C ILE A 684 -2.09 -4.85 -22.13
N TYR A 685 -1.16 -4.60 -21.21
CA TYR A 685 0.19 -4.13 -21.53
C TYR A 685 0.90 -5.07 -22.51
N ILE A 686 0.97 -6.37 -22.22
CA ILE A 686 1.58 -7.36 -23.11
C ILE A 686 0.93 -7.32 -24.50
N LYS A 687 -0.40 -7.18 -24.60
CA LYS A 687 -1.10 -7.11 -25.88
C LYS A 687 -0.78 -5.85 -26.67
N PHE A 688 -0.63 -4.70 -26.00
CA PHE A 688 -0.24 -3.43 -26.64
C PHE A 688 1.24 -3.37 -27.02
N THR A 689 2.13 -4.04 -26.28
CA THR A 689 3.57 -4.04 -26.57
C THR A 689 4.02 -5.17 -27.49
N THR A 690 3.18 -6.19 -27.74
CA THR A 690 3.54 -7.30 -28.63
C THR A 690 3.65 -6.82 -30.08
N GLY A 691 4.82 -7.01 -30.67
CA GLY A 691 5.08 -6.67 -32.07
C GLY A 691 4.50 -7.73 -33.01
N TRP A 692 3.82 -7.28 -34.07
CA TRP A 692 3.25 -8.14 -35.11
C TRP A 692 4.01 -7.99 -36.42
N CYS A 693 4.31 -9.10 -37.08
CA CYS A 693 4.90 -9.04 -38.41
C CYS A 693 3.85 -8.55 -39.41
N ARG A 694 4.09 -7.36 -39.99
CA ARG A 694 3.21 -6.77 -41.02
C ARG A 694 3.67 -7.05 -42.45
N SER A 695 4.77 -7.77 -42.62
CA SER A 695 5.31 -8.07 -43.94
C SER A 695 4.36 -8.97 -44.73
N LYS A 696 4.03 -8.56 -45.97
CA LYS A 696 3.21 -9.33 -46.91
C LYS A 696 4.04 -10.15 -47.91
N THR A 697 5.33 -10.40 -47.62
CA THR A 697 6.22 -11.18 -48.49
C THR A 697 5.62 -12.56 -48.81
N CYS A 698 5.53 -12.86 -50.10
CA CYS A 698 5.18 -14.16 -50.65
C CYS A 698 6.38 -15.11 -50.61
N LEU A 699 6.15 -16.38 -50.27
CA LEU A 699 7.17 -17.43 -50.19
C LEU A 699 6.95 -18.55 -51.22
N VAL A 700 6.11 -18.35 -52.23
CA VAL A 700 5.95 -19.32 -53.33
C VAL A 700 7.31 -19.59 -53.99
N GLY A 701 7.64 -20.88 -54.13
CA GLY A 701 8.93 -21.33 -54.68
C GLY A 701 10.11 -21.23 -53.71
N LYS A 702 9.87 -20.93 -52.44
CA LYS A 702 10.89 -20.89 -51.37
C LYS A 702 10.81 -22.16 -50.52
N THR A 703 11.97 -22.65 -50.08
CA THR A 703 12.06 -23.81 -49.17
C THR A 703 12.51 -23.36 -47.78
N ALA A 704 11.79 -23.78 -46.74
CA ALA A 704 12.06 -23.45 -45.35
C ALA A 704 12.14 -24.69 -44.46
N ILE A 705 13.14 -24.73 -43.58
CA ILE A 705 13.29 -25.76 -42.53
C ILE A 705 13.06 -25.12 -41.17
N ILE A 706 12.17 -25.70 -40.36
CA ILE A 706 11.94 -25.28 -38.98
C ILE A 706 12.17 -26.46 -38.05
N THR A 707 13.12 -26.32 -37.13
CA THR A 707 13.39 -27.34 -36.10
C THR A 707 12.40 -27.23 -34.95
N GLY A 708 11.87 -28.36 -34.47
CA GLY A 708 10.86 -28.37 -33.39
C GLY A 708 9.52 -27.75 -33.80
N ALA A 709 9.09 -27.98 -35.04
CA ALA A 709 7.92 -27.33 -35.63
C ALA A 709 6.57 -28.02 -35.36
N ASN A 710 6.55 -29.07 -34.55
CA ASN A 710 5.33 -29.84 -34.28
C ASN A 710 4.40 -29.20 -33.24
N THR A 711 4.86 -28.21 -32.47
CA THR A 711 4.07 -27.51 -31.45
C THR A 711 4.58 -26.07 -31.23
N GLY A 712 3.78 -25.24 -30.55
CA GLY A 712 4.23 -23.94 -30.04
C GLY A 712 4.69 -22.97 -31.14
N ILE A 713 5.72 -22.18 -30.84
CA ILE A 713 6.26 -21.15 -31.74
C ILE A 713 6.68 -21.73 -33.11
N GLY A 714 7.28 -22.93 -33.11
CA GLY A 714 7.73 -23.59 -34.35
C GLY A 714 6.57 -23.97 -35.26
N PHE A 715 5.45 -24.44 -34.68
CA PHE A 715 4.23 -24.76 -35.43
C PHE A 715 3.62 -23.51 -36.08
N GLU A 716 3.47 -22.44 -35.31
CA GLU A 716 2.89 -21.18 -35.81
C GLU A 716 3.77 -20.54 -36.90
N THR A 717 5.10 -20.67 -36.77
CA THR A 717 6.05 -20.22 -37.79
C THR A 717 5.88 -21.04 -39.08
N ALA A 718 5.76 -22.37 -38.96
CA ALA A 718 5.53 -23.25 -40.11
C ALA A 718 4.19 -22.99 -40.79
N LEU A 719 3.15 -22.74 -39.99
CA LEU A 719 1.81 -22.38 -40.46
C LEU A 719 1.83 -21.08 -41.28
N ASP A 720 2.47 -20.01 -40.78
CA ASP A 720 2.60 -18.75 -41.53
C ASP A 720 3.40 -18.92 -42.83
N PHE A 721 4.51 -19.68 -42.81
CA PHE A 721 5.28 -19.92 -44.03
C PHE A 721 4.47 -20.71 -45.07
N ALA A 722 3.70 -21.71 -44.63
CA ALA A 722 2.80 -22.45 -45.49
C ALA A 722 1.67 -21.57 -46.05
N LYS A 723 1.08 -20.68 -45.25
CA LYS A 723 0.10 -19.65 -45.70
C LYS A 723 0.68 -18.73 -46.77
N ARG A 724 1.98 -18.46 -46.73
CA ARG A 724 2.71 -17.66 -47.74
C ARG A 724 3.15 -18.46 -48.97
N GLY A 725 2.84 -19.77 -49.03
CA GLY A 725 3.11 -20.64 -50.17
C GLY A 725 4.49 -21.32 -50.18
N ALA A 726 5.23 -21.29 -49.06
CA ALA A 726 6.53 -21.96 -48.96
C ALA A 726 6.40 -23.49 -49.04
N ARG A 727 7.46 -24.16 -49.50
CA ARG A 727 7.73 -25.54 -49.15
C ARG A 727 8.26 -25.58 -47.72
N VAL A 728 7.56 -26.25 -46.81
CA VAL A 728 7.89 -26.25 -45.37
C VAL A 728 8.30 -27.64 -44.92
N ILE A 729 9.52 -27.76 -44.40
CA ILE A 729 10.07 -28.99 -43.82
C ILE A 729 9.97 -28.89 -42.29
N LEU A 730 9.04 -29.68 -41.72
CA LEU A 730 8.87 -29.81 -40.27
C LEU A 730 9.93 -30.77 -39.73
N ALA A 731 11.04 -30.22 -39.25
CA ALA A 731 12.16 -30.98 -38.74
C ALA A 731 11.95 -31.32 -37.24
N CYS A 732 11.51 -32.54 -36.93
CA CYS A 732 11.04 -32.93 -35.60
C CYS A 732 11.58 -34.30 -35.18
N ARG A 733 11.60 -34.58 -33.88
CA ARG A 733 12.09 -35.88 -33.34
C ARG A 733 11.03 -36.99 -33.29
N ASP A 734 9.76 -36.60 -33.25
CA ASP A 734 8.62 -37.48 -32.96
C ASP A 734 7.75 -37.48 -34.21
N GLU A 735 7.83 -38.56 -34.98
CA GLU A 735 7.20 -38.70 -36.29
C GLU A 735 5.70 -38.48 -36.22
N LYS A 736 5.03 -39.16 -35.29
CA LYS A 736 3.57 -39.08 -35.13
C LYS A 736 3.12 -37.64 -34.88
N ARG A 737 3.75 -36.96 -33.91
CA ARG A 737 3.39 -35.56 -33.60
C ARG A 737 3.71 -34.61 -34.76
N ALA A 738 4.76 -34.88 -35.52
CA ALA A 738 5.13 -34.07 -36.66
C ALA A 738 4.15 -34.26 -37.83
N GLU A 739 3.69 -35.48 -38.07
CA GLU A 739 2.63 -35.77 -39.06
C GLU A 739 1.30 -35.14 -38.65
N ASP A 740 0.90 -35.24 -37.38
CA ASP A 740 -0.30 -34.55 -36.87
C ASP A 740 -0.22 -33.04 -37.09
N ALA A 741 0.95 -32.43 -36.88
CA ALA A 741 1.18 -31.02 -37.15
C ALA A 741 1.14 -30.71 -38.65
N ARG A 742 1.74 -31.55 -39.49
CA ARG A 742 1.68 -31.43 -40.95
C ARG A 742 0.25 -31.43 -41.46
N TYR A 743 -0.58 -32.37 -41.01
CA TYR A 743 -1.98 -32.45 -41.43
C TYR A 743 -2.73 -31.16 -41.10
N LYS A 744 -2.57 -30.63 -39.88
CA LYS A 744 -3.20 -29.36 -39.48
C LYS A 744 -2.74 -28.18 -40.33
N VAL A 745 -1.45 -28.07 -40.61
CA VAL A 745 -0.93 -26.99 -41.48
C VAL A 745 -1.52 -27.12 -42.88
N ILE A 746 -1.59 -28.32 -43.45
CA ILE A 746 -2.16 -28.52 -44.79
C ILE A 746 -3.66 -28.19 -44.80
N GLU A 747 -4.39 -28.62 -43.77
CA GLU A 747 -5.82 -28.36 -43.60
C GLU A 747 -6.12 -26.85 -43.51
N GLU A 748 -5.38 -26.12 -42.69
CA GLU A 748 -5.60 -24.69 -42.48
C GLU A 748 -5.15 -23.81 -43.66
N THR A 749 -4.17 -24.26 -44.44
CA THR A 749 -3.53 -23.43 -45.48
C THR A 749 -3.86 -23.85 -46.91
N GLY A 750 -4.32 -25.09 -47.11
CA GLY A 750 -4.44 -25.72 -48.42
C GLY A 750 -3.09 -26.02 -49.11
N ASN A 751 -1.96 -25.65 -48.50
CA ASN A 751 -0.63 -25.84 -49.08
C ASN A 751 -0.14 -27.27 -48.84
N LYS A 752 -0.11 -28.08 -49.89
CA LYS A 752 0.33 -29.49 -49.82
C LYS A 752 1.87 -29.66 -49.76
N ASN A 753 2.64 -28.59 -49.93
CA ASN A 753 4.11 -28.63 -49.91
C ASN A 753 4.70 -28.59 -48.49
N VAL A 754 4.08 -29.31 -47.56
CA VAL A 754 4.53 -29.45 -46.18
C VAL A 754 4.95 -30.90 -45.96
N VAL A 755 6.19 -31.11 -45.53
CA VAL A 755 6.79 -32.44 -45.36
C VAL A 755 7.42 -32.58 -43.98
N VAL A 756 7.41 -33.81 -43.44
CA VAL A 756 8.07 -34.15 -42.18
C VAL A 756 9.42 -34.76 -42.50
N LYS A 757 10.45 -34.36 -41.74
CA LYS A 757 11.77 -34.98 -41.76
C LYS A 757 12.26 -35.14 -40.32
N LEU A 758 12.83 -36.30 -40.00
CA LEU A 758 13.16 -36.64 -38.63
C LEU A 758 14.55 -36.11 -38.24
N ILE A 759 14.61 -35.37 -37.14
CA ILE A 759 15.88 -34.92 -36.55
C ILE A 759 15.82 -34.98 -35.03
N ASN A 760 16.81 -35.63 -34.42
CA ASN A 760 17.00 -35.62 -32.99
C ASN A 760 18.16 -34.70 -32.59
N MET A 761 17.83 -33.51 -32.09
CA MET A 761 18.80 -32.51 -31.64
C MET A 761 19.65 -32.95 -30.43
N SER A 762 19.40 -34.11 -29.81
CA SER A 762 20.28 -34.68 -28.79
C SER A 762 21.29 -35.71 -29.33
N SER A 763 21.48 -35.79 -30.66
CA SER A 763 22.46 -36.67 -31.31
C SER A 763 23.09 -36.00 -32.52
N PHE A 764 24.41 -35.79 -32.52
CA PHE A 764 25.12 -35.23 -33.68
C PHE A 764 25.03 -36.13 -34.91
N ASN A 765 25.03 -37.46 -34.74
CA ASN A 765 24.82 -38.39 -35.86
C ASN A 765 23.48 -38.15 -36.55
N SER A 766 22.39 -38.01 -35.77
CA SER A 766 21.06 -37.71 -36.33
C SER A 766 21.02 -36.37 -37.07
N VAL A 767 21.73 -35.35 -36.57
CA VAL A 767 21.85 -34.04 -37.26
C VAL A 767 22.58 -34.17 -38.59
N ARG A 768 23.64 -34.98 -38.64
CA ARG A 768 24.43 -35.23 -39.86
C ARG A 768 23.65 -36.03 -40.90
N GLU A 769 22.94 -37.08 -40.48
CA GLU A 769 22.05 -37.87 -41.35
C GLU A 769 20.94 -36.99 -41.94
N PHE A 770 20.29 -36.17 -41.12
CA PHE A 770 19.29 -35.21 -41.59
C PHE A 770 19.88 -34.23 -42.60
N ALA A 771 21.03 -33.60 -42.30
CA ALA A 771 21.63 -32.63 -43.20
C ALA A 771 22.09 -33.27 -44.52
N LYS A 772 22.59 -34.51 -44.48
CA LYS A 772 22.93 -35.29 -45.66
C LYS A 772 21.69 -35.51 -46.54
N GLU A 773 20.60 -36.00 -45.95
CA GLU A 773 19.33 -36.20 -46.65
C GLU A 773 18.82 -34.90 -47.28
N ILE A 774 18.84 -33.79 -46.55
CA ILE A 774 18.43 -32.49 -47.11
C ILE A 774 19.32 -32.06 -48.28
N ASN A 775 20.65 -32.17 -48.17
CA ASN A 775 21.56 -31.82 -49.26
C ASN A 775 21.42 -32.73 -50.49
N GLU A 776 20.94 -33.97 -50.33
CA GLU A 776 20.67 -34.91 -51.43
C GLU A 776 19.30 -34.70 -52.07
N THR A 777 18.29 -34.32 -51.28
CA THR A 777 16.89 -34.28 -51.72
C THR A 777 16.36 -32.88 -52.05
N GLU A 778 16.98 -31.82 -51.55
CA GLU A 778 16.56 -30.43 -51.76
C GLU A 778 17.60 -29.69 -52.60
N ASP A 779 17.15 -28.98 -53.63
CA ASP A 779 17.98 -28.17 -54.53
C ASP A 779 18.28 -26.77 -53.97
N ARG A 780 17.47 -26.32 -53.00
CA ARG A 780 17.49 -24.97 -52.45
C ARG A 780 17.07 -24.95 -50.97
N LEU A 781 17.57 -23.97 -50.22
CA LEU A 781 17.11 -23.66 -48.86
C LEU A 781 17.15 -22.16 -48.62
N ASP A 782 15.99 -21.53 -48.51
CA ASP A 782 15.86 -20.08 -48.36
C ASP A 782 15.79 -19.64 -46.90
N ILE A 783 15.19 -20.44 -46.01
CA ILE A 783 14.99 -20.07 -44.61
C ILE A 783 15.31 -21.26 -43.71
N LEU A 784 16.27 -21.10 -42.79
CA LEU A 784 16.54 -22.05 -41.72
C LEU A 784 16.17 -21.43 -40.36
N VAL A 785 15.22 -22.03 -39.66
CA VAL A 785 14.80 -21.62 -38.32
C VAL A 785 15.26 -22.63 -37.28
N ASN A 786 16.29 -22.26 -36.53
CA ASN A 786 16.79 -22.98 -35.36
C ASN A 786 15.91 -22.66 -34.14
N ASN A 787 14.74 -23.30 -34.08
CA ASN A 787 13.72 -23.12 -33.05
C ASN A 787 13.70 -24.24 -32.00
N ALA A 788 14.22 -25.44 -32.30
CA ALA A 788 14.22 -26.53 -31.34
C ALA A 788 14.90 -26.13 -30.02
N GLY A 789 14.26 -26.49 -28.90
CA GLY A 789 14.77 -26.14 -27.58
C GLY A 789 14.07 -26.89 -26.45
N ALA A 790 14.76 -26.99 -25.32
CA ALA A 790 14.28 -27.60 -24.09
C ALA A 790 14.76 -26.82 -22.86
N GLY A 791 14.09 -27.04 -21.73
CA GLY A 791 14.41 -26.44 -20.44
C GLY A 791 14.09 -27.42 -19.29
N GLY A 792 14.64 -27.14 -18.10
CA GLY A 792 14.35 -27.93 -16.91
C GLY A 792 14.87 -29.38 -16.92
N ILE A 793 15.83 -29.71 -17.79
CA ILE A 793 16.30 -31.09 -18.01
C ILE A 793 17.18 -31.63 -16.87
N GLY A 794 17.76 -30.74 -16.04
CA GLY A 794 18.73 -31.12 -15.00
C GLY A 794 20.13 -31.38 -15.57
N ASP A 795 21.01 -32.01 -14.78
CA ASP A 795 22.41 -32.35 -15.14
C ASP A 795 22.50 -33.64 -15.98
N LYS A 796 21.72 -33.72 -17.06
CA LYS A 796 21.75 -34.89 -17.95
C LYS A 796 22.76 -34.67 -19.06
N LYS A 797 23.44 -35.75 -19.45
CA LYS A 797 24.28 -35.79 -20.65
C LYS A 797 23.56 -36.44 -21.82
N SER A 798 23.91 -36.03 -23.02
CA SER A 798 23.49 -36.68 -24.27
C SER A 798 24.28 -37.97 -24.52
N LYS A 799 23.92 -38.69 -25.59
CA LYS A 799 24.71 -39.84 -26.05
C LYS A 799 26.10 -39.45 -26.55
N ASP A 800 26.27 -38.21 -26.98
CA ASP A 800 27.56 -37.67 -27.45
C ASP A 800 28.43 -37.15 -26.28
N GLY A 801 27.96 -37.26 -25.03
CA GLY A 801 28.75 -36.94 -23.82
C GLY A 801 28.66 -35.50 -23.31
N HIS A 802 27.92 -34.65 -24.02
CA HIS A 802 27.74 -33.22 -23.73
C HIS A 802 26.54 -32.95 -22.82
N VAL A 803 26.50 -31.79 -22.18
CA VAL A 803 25.33 -31.35 -21.40
C VAL A 803 24.11 -31.30 -22.31
N LEU A 804 23.11 -32.15 -22.02
CA LEU A 804 21.98 -32.45 -22.91
C LEU A 804 21.21 -31.19 -23.33
N LEU A 805 21.04 -30.24 -22.41
CA LEU A 805 20.36 -28.98 -22.68
C LEU A 805 21.14 -28.10 -23.66
N MET A 806 22.46 -28.01 -23.50
CA MET A 806 23.34 -27.24 -24.39
C MET A 806 23.37 -27.84 -25.79
N GLN A 807 23.40 -29.17 -25.88
CA GLN A 807 23.36 -29.83 -27.17
C GLN A 807 22.05 -29.57 -27.93
N ILE A 808 20.90 -29.73 -27.26
CA ILE A 808 19.59 -29.51 -27.89
C ILE A 808 19.40 -28.05 -28.30
N ASN A 809 19.76 -27.10 -27.43
CA ASN A 809 19.44 -25.68 -27.62
C ASN A 809 20.44 -24.92 -28.48
N TYR A 810 21.68 -25.41 -28.59
CA TYR A 810 22.77 -24.68 -29.22
C TYR A 810 23.66 -25.56 -30.12
N PHE A 811 24.38 -26.56 -29.58
CA PHE A 811 25.43 -27.26 -30.36
C PHE A 811 24.89 -27.93 -31.62
N SER A 812 23.73 -28.58 -31.54
CA SER A 812 23.12 -29.23 -32.70
C SER A 812 22.63 -28.22 -33.74
N SER A 813 22.17 -27.03 -33.34
CA SER A 813 21.80 -25.97 -34.28
C SER A 813 23.03 -25.32 -34.93
N PHE A 814 24.12 -25.18 -34.19
CA PHE A 814 25.42 -24.75 -34.73
C PHE A 814 25.88 -25.73 -35.82
N LEU A 815 25.88 -27.04 -35.51
CA LEU A 815 26.26 -28.10 -36.45
C LEU A 815 25.34 -28.12 -37.67
N LEU A 816 24.02 -28.14 -37.48
CA LEU A 816 23.04 -28.17 -38.57
C LEU A 816 23.23 -27.00 -39.55
N THR A 817 23.46 -25.80 -39.01
CA THR A 817 23.67 -24.60 -39.83
C THR A 817 24.92 -24.73 -40.70
N HIS A 818 26.02 -25.28 -40.17
CA HIS A 818 27.24 -25.53 -40.94
C HIS A 818 27.01 -26.53 -42.08
N LEU A 819 26.35 -27.64 -41.78
CA LEU A 819 26.12 -28.71 -42.76
C LEU A 819 25.18 -28.30 -43.89
N LEU A 820 24.33 -27.29 -43.68
CA LEU A 820 23.40 -26.76 -44.68
C LEU A 820 23.86 -25.44 -45.32
N ILE A 821 25.04 -24.92 -44.93
CA ILE A 821 25.47 -23.59 -45.35
C ILE A 821 25.72 -23.50 -46.85
N GLY A 822 26.16 -24.59 -47.49
CA GLY A 822 26.32 -24.67 -48.94
C GLY A 822 24.99 -24.47 -49.67
N LEU A 823 23.91 -25.08 -49.17
CA LEU A 823 22.56 -24.95 -49.74
C LEU A 823 21.98 -23.54 -49.52
N LEU A 824 22.23 -22.95 -48.35
CA LEU A 824 21.89 -21.55 -48.07
C LEU A 824 22.62 -20.60 -49.02
N LYS A 825 23.93 -20.78 -49.24
CA LYS A 825 24.74 -19.95 -50.16
C LYS A 825 24.30 -20.08 -51.63
N LYS A 826 23.73 -21.21 -52.05
CA LYS A 826 23.17 -21.39 -53.41
C LYS A 826 21.94 -20.52 -53.67
N THR A 827 21.25 -20.08 -52.62
CA THR A 827 20.01 -19.31 -52.76
C THR A 827 20.21 -17.86 -52.35
N LYS A 828 19.87 -16.95 -53.28
CA LYS A 828 20.03 -15.51 -53.04
C LYS A 828 19.06 -15.02 -51.96
N GLY A 829 19.60 -14.31 -50.97
CA GLY A 829 18.83 -13.70 -49.89
C GLY A 829 18.36 -14.70 -48.83
N SER A 830 19.02 -15.84 -48.67
CA SER A 830 18.66 -16.84 -47.65
C SER A 830 18.95 -16.37 -46.23
N ARG A 831 18.23 -16.95 -45.27
CA ARG A 831 18.22 -16.46 -43.89
C ARG A 831 18.34 -17.57 -42.86
N VAL A 832 19.16 -17.35 -41.84
CA VAL A 832 19.29 -18.22 -40.67
C VAL A 832 18.77 -17.51 -39.42
N ILE A 833 17.76 -18.08 -38.78
CA ILE A 833 17.09 -17.49 -37.61
C ILE A 833 17.35 -18.36 -36.39
N ASN A 834 17.99 -17.79 -35.37
CA ASN A 834 18.33 -18.48 -34.12
C ASN A 834 17.44 -18.01 -32.98
N VAL A 835 16.63 -18.92 -32.41
CA VAL A 835 15.69 -18.58 -31.33
C VAL A 835 16.41 -18.58 -29.97
N SER A 836 16.63 -17.37 -29.45
CA SER A 836 17.18 -17.09 -28.13
C SER A 836 16.04 -16.77 -27.13
N SER A 837 16.34 -16.04 -26.04
CA SER A 837 15.40 -15.67 -24.98
C SER A 837 15.91 -14.42 -24.25
N MET A 838 15.00 -13.61 -23.69
CA MET A 838 15.35 -12.45 -22.85
C MET A 838 16.22 -12.83 -21.64
N VAL A 839 16.18 -14.10 -21.21
CA VAL A 839 16.98 -14.57 -20.07
C VAL A 839 18.47 -14.64 -20.35
N ALA A 840 18.89 -14.57 -21.62
CA ALA A 840 20.31 -14.49 -22.00
C ALA A 840 21.02 -13.30 -21.34
N LYS A 841 20.30 -12.21 -21.04
CA LYS A 841 20.85 -11.04 -20.32
C LYS A 841 21.28 -11.33 -18.88
N TYR A 842 20.83 -12.45 -18.31
CA TYR A 842 21.15 -12.87 -16.94
C TYR A 842 22.26 -13.92 -16.87
N ALA A 843 22.90 -14.27 -17.99
CA ALA A 843 24.07 -15.15 -18.05
C ALA A 843 25.33 -14.46 -17.48
N LYS A 844 25.34 -14.23 -16.16
CA LYS A 844 26.50 -13.68 -15.43
C LYS A 844 27.63 -14.70 -15.39
N ASN A 845 28.88 -14.22 -15.39
CA ASN A 845 30.09 -15.05 -15.31
C ASN A 845 30.21 -16.10 -16.43
N PHE A 846 29.70 -15.75 -17.62
CA PHE A 846 29.83 -16.60 -18.80
C PHE A 846 31.29 -16.67 -19.24
N ASP A 847 31.80 -17.89 -19.35
CA ASP A 847 33.12 -18.21 -19.91
C ASP A 847 32.95 -19.40 -20.86
N VAL A 848 33.60 -19.32 -22.02
CA VAL A 848 33.58 -20.38 -23.04
C VAL A 848 34.02 -21.73 -22.46
N SER A 849 34.99 -21.74 -21.53
CA SER A 849 35.48 -22.97 -20.88
C SER A 849 34.43 -23.69 -20.04
N ASN A 850 33.31 -23.05 -19.74
CA ASN A 850 32.24 -23.56 -18.89
C ASN A 850 30.94 -23.82 -19.66
N VAL A 851 30.94 -23.64 -20.98
CA VAL A 851 29.75 -23.79 -21.84
C VAL A 851 29.21 -25.22 -21.85
N ASP A 852 30.08 -26.23 -21.81
CA ASP A 852 29.70 -27.65 -21.72
C ASP A 852 29.81 -28.21 -20.28
N LYS A 853 29.70 -27.34 -19.27
CA LYS A 853 29.57 -27.74 -17.86
C LYS A 853 28.15 -27.48 -17.37
N TYR A 854 27.77 -28.13 -16.26
CA TYR A 854 26.48 -27.91 -15.63
C TYR A 854 26.59 -26.96 -14.41
N PRO A 855 26.39 -25.63 -14.60
CA PRO A 855 26.43 -24.66 -13.50
C PRO A 855 25.12 -24.61 -12.67
N GLY A 856 24.16 -25.49 -12.94
CA GLY A 856 22.83 -25.48 -12.34
C GLY A 856 21.70 -25.26 -13.35
N ILE A 857 20.48 -25.66 -12.97
CA ILE A 857 19.32 -25.81 -13.87
C ILE A 857 18.90 -24.51 -14.58
N VAL A 858 19.04 -23.38 -13.92
CA VAL A 858 18.66 -22.06 -14.45
C VAL A 858 19.79 -21.48 -15.30
N THR A 859 21.02 -21.49 -14.76
CA THR A 859 22.20 -20.89 -15.40
C THR A 859 22.56 -21.56 -16.72
N VAL A 860 22.47 -22.89 -16.81
CA VAL A 860 22.75 -23.63 -18.06
C VAL A 860 21.79 -23.20 -19.20
N TYR A 861 20.54 -22.89 -18.87
CA TYR A 861 19.58 -22.40 -19.86
C TYR A 861 19.94 -20.98 -20.33
N TYR A 862 20.35 -20.10 -19.42
CA TYR A 862 20.82 -18.75 -19.75
C TYR A 862 22.02 -18.80 -20.69
N TYR A 863 22.98 -19.69 -20.42
CA TYR A 863 24.16 -19.89 -21.26
C TYR A 863 23.77 -20.38 -22.66
N SER A 864 22.87 -21.36 -22.77
CA SER A 864 22.40 -21.85 -24.08
C SER A 864 21.77 -20.75 -24.94
N LYS A 865 21.02 -19.83 -24.32
CA LYS A 865 20.35 -18.73 -25.03
C LYS A 865 21.31 -17.58 -25.35
N LEU A 866 22.30 -17.31 -24.51
CA LEU A 866 23.39 -16.39 -24.84
C LEU A 866 24.24 -16.90 -26.02
N CYS A 867 24.55 -18.20 -26.05
CA CYS A 867 25.31 -18.81 -27.13
C CYS A 867 24.65 -18.62 -28.50
N ASN A 868 23.31 -18.69 -28.59
CA ASN A 868 22.58 -18.41 -29.83
C ASN A 868 22.80 -16.97 -30.35
N ILE A 869 22.92 -15.98 -29.45
CA ILE A 869 23.17 -14.58 -29.82
C ILE A 869 24.62 -14.41 -30.31
N LEU A 870 25.57 -14.96 -29.56
CA LEU A 870 27.00 -14.92 -29.91
C LEU A 870 27.27 -15.64 -31.24
N PHE A 871 26.65 -16.80 -31.44
CA PHE A 871 26.72 -17.53 -32.70
C PHE A 871 26.16 -16.74 -33.88
N THR A 872 25.00 -16.10 -33.73
CA THR A 872 24.45 -15.23 -34.77
C THR A 872 25.42 -14.11 -35.15
N LYS A 873 26.07 -13.47 -34.18
CA LYS A 873 27.04 -12.40 -34.44
C LYS A 873 28.23 -12.90 -35.26
N GLU A 874 28.86 -13.98 -34.83
CA GLU A 874 30.03 -14.52 -35.53
C GLU A 874 29.66 -15.13 -36.90
N LEU A 875 28.49 -15.77 -37.01
CA LEU A 875 27.98 -16.29 -38.27
C LEU A 875 27.79 -15.16 -39.29
N ALA A 876 27.22 -14.01 -38.88
CA ALA A 876 27.07 -12.86 -39.76
C ALA A 876 28.43 -12.34 -40.27
N ARG A 877 29.43 -12.24 -39.39
CA ARG A 877 30.79 -11.81 -39.76
C ARG A 877 31.42 -12.75 -40.79
N ARG A 878 31.24 -14.06 -40.63
CA ARG A 878 31.79 -15.07 -41.56
C ARG A 878 31.01 -15.20 -42.86
N LEU A 879 29.79 -14.67 -42.93
CA LEU A 879 28.97 -14.63 -44.14
C LEU A 879 29.06 -13.30 -44.87
N GLU A 880 29.90 -12.38 -44.41
CA GLU A 880 30.17 -11.12 -45.10
C GLU A 880 30.64 -11.38 -46.54
N GLY A 881 30.11 -10.61 -47.49
CA GLY A 881 30.33 -10.83 -48.92
C GLY A 881 29.44 -11.91 -49.56
N THR A 882 28.64 -12.65 -48.78
CA THR A 882 27.59 -13.53 -49.30
C THR A 882 26.21 -12.86 -49.22
N GLU A 883 25.21 -13.42 -49.89
CA GLU A 883 23.80 -12.98 -49.78
C GLU A 883 23.03 -13.69 -48.66
N VAL A 884 23.72 -14.41 -47.76
CA VAL A 884 23.12 -15.12 -46.63
C VAL A 884 23.13 -14.21 -45.40
N THR A 885 21.97 -14.01 -44.77
CA THR A 885 21.86 -13.20 -43.55
C THR A 885 21.44 -14.03 -42.34
N THR A 886 21.76 -13.56 -41.14
CA THR A 886 21.38 -14.26 -39.91
C THR A 886 20.89 -13.32 -38.83
N TYR A 887 19.93 -13.76 -38.02
CA TYR A 887 19.34 -12.99 -36.94
C TYR A 887 19.11 -13.86 -35.72
N SER A 888 19.19 -13.25 -34.54
CA SER A 888 18.76 -13.87 -33.30
C SER A 888 17.59 -13.10 -32.74
N LEU A 889 16.73 -13.76 -31.99
CA LEU A 889 15.56 -13.10 -31.41
C LEU A 889 15.14 -13.74 -30.10
N HIS A 890 14.33 -13.04 -29.34
CA HIS A 890 13.55 -13.67 -28.28
C HIS A 890 12.04 -13.55 -28.54
N PRO A 891 11.27 -14.62 -28.32
CA PRO A 891 9.83 -14.64 -28.60
C PRO A 891 8.99 -13.96 -27.49
N GLY A 892 9.63 -13.49 -26.42
CA GLY A 892 8.95 -13.01 -25.21
C GLY A 892 8.58 -14.15 -24.25
N ALA A 893 7.83 -13.84 -23.21
CA ALA A 893 7.33 -14.85 -22.28
C ALA A 893 6.15 -15.60 -22.91
N VAL A 894 6.41 -16.67 -23.65
CA VAL A 894 5.39 -17.46 -24.37
C VAL A 894 4.94 -18.66 -23.53
N LYS A 895 3.66 -19.01 -23.60
CA LYS A 895 3.14 -20.28 -23.08
C LYS A 895 3.83 -21.42 -23.82
N THR A 896 4.81 -22.03 -23.17
CA THR A 896 5.57 -23.14 -23.75
C THR A 896 5.35 -24.40 -22.93
N GLU A 897 5.36 -25.54 -23.60
CA GLU A 897 5.37 -26.90 -23.02
C GLU A 897 6.68 -27.23 -22.25
N LEU A 898 7.45 -26.22 -21.86
CA LEU A 898 8.76 -26.36 -21.21
C LEU A 898 8.65 -26.95 -19.81
N TYR A 899 7.51 -26.74 -19.13
CA TYR A 899 7.23 -27.18 -17.76
C TYR A 899 6.35 -28.45 -17.67
N ARG A 900 6.27 -29.25 -18.74
CA ARG A 900 5.41 -30.44 -18.85
C ARG A 900 5.61 -31.51 -17.77
N HIS A 901 6.64 -31.39 -16.93
CA HIS A 901 6.99 -32.30 -15.83
C HIS A 901 6.61 -31.77 -14.43
N ALA A 902 5.86 -30.66 -14.30
CA ALA A 902 5.38 -30.15 -13.01
C ALA A 902 4.23 -31.01 -12.41
N LYS A 903 4.21 -31.20 -11.08
CA LYS A 903 3.25 -32.08 -10.37
C LYS A 903 1.78 -31.58 -10.43
N ASN A 904 0.84 -32.53 -10.46
CA ASN A 904 -0.57 -32.36 -10.86
C ASN A 904 -1.45 -31.39 -10.03
N GLY A 905 -1.15 -31.09 -8.76
CA GLY A 905 -2.01 -30.23 -7.91
C GLY A 905 -1.98 -28.73 -8.24
N TYR A 906 -0.87 -28.23 -8.80
CA TYR A 906 -0.69 -26.81 -9.14
C TYR A 906 -1.09 -26.48 -10.58
N LYS A 907 -1.52 -27.49 -11.36
CA LYS A 907 -1.68 -27.40 -12.81
C LYS A 907 -2.78 -26.43 -13.24
N LEU A 908 -3.94 -26.41 -12.55
CA LEU A 908 -5.06 -25.52 -12.87
C LEU A 908 -4.77 -24.05 -12.56
N LEU A 909 -4.23 -23.76 -11.37
CA LEU A 909 -3.81 -22.40 -10.99
C LEU A 909 -2.68 -21.90 -11.90
N PHE A 910 -1.71 -22.75 -12.22
CA PHE A 910 -0.63 -22.43 -13.14
C PHE A 910 -1.12 -22.20 -14.58
N GLN A 911 -2.11 -22.97 -15.05
CA GLN A 911 -2.76 -22.75 -16.36
C GLN A 911 -3.51 -21.42 -16.41
N PHE A 912 -4.23 -21.04 -15.35
CA PHE A 912 -4.88 -19.74 -15.26
C PHE A 912 -3.87 -18.59 -15.26
N LEU A 913 -2.81 -18.69 -14.43
CA LEU A 913 -1.76 -17.67 -14.36
C LEU A 913 -0.98 -17.55 -15.67
N THR A 914 -0.61 -18.67 -16.30
CA THR A 914 0.08 -18.64 -17.61
C THR A 914 -0.81 -18.04 -18.71
N ASN A 915 -2.14 -18.17 -18.61
CA ASN A 915 -3.06 -17.52 -19.54
C ASN A 915 -3.05 -15.99 -19.47
N ILE A 916 -2.77 -15.44 -18.29
CA ILE A 916 -2.79 -13.99 -18.02
C ILE A 916 -1.40 -13.37 -18.27
N PHE A 917 -0.33 -14.05 -17.87
CA PHE A 917 1.02 -13.46 -17.85
C PHE A 917 1.89 -13.76 -19.08
N PHE A 918 1.44 -14.62 -20.00
CA PHE A 918 2.26 -15.07 -21.14
C PHE A 918 1.58 -14.81 -22.50
N LYS A 919 2.43 -14.58 -23.51
CA LYS A 919 2.07 -14.52 -24.93
C LYS A 919 1.58 -15.89 -25.43
N THR A 920 0.67 -15.90 -26.39
CA THR A 920 0.31 -17.10 -27.15
C THR A 920 1.47 -17.53 -28.05
N SER A 921 1.42 -18.76 -28.57
CA SER A 921 2.42 -19.25 -29.52
C SER A 921 2.48 -18.39 -30.79
N GLU A 922 1.32 -17.93 -31.28
CA GLU A 922 1.18 -17.07 -32.45
C GLU A 922 1.82 -15.69 -32.21
N GLU A 923 1.52 -15.06 -31.07
CA GLU A 923 2.14 -13.82 -30.62
C GLU A 923 3.66 -13.99 -30.49
N GLY A 924 4.12 -15.13 -29.96
CA GLY A 924 5.53 -15.46 -29.82
C GLY A 924 6.27 -15.71 -31.15
N ALA A 925 5.57 -16.18 -32.18
CA ALA A 925 6.14 -16.47 -33.50
C ALA A 925 6.38 -15.22 -34.35
N GLN A 926 5.72 -14.09 -34.02
CA GLN A 926 5.76 -12.88 -34.85
C GLN A 926 7.17 -12.37 -35.13
N THR A 927 8.06 -12.35 -34.13
CA THR A 927 9.43 -11.87 -34.34
C THR A 927 10.26 -12.84 -35.18
N THR A 928 10.04 -14.16 -35.04
CA THR A 928 10.63 -15.20 -35.90
C THR A 928 10.22 -15.01 -37.34
N ILE A 929 8.92 -14.85 -37.57
CA ILE A 929 8.35 -14.59 -38.89
C ILE A 929 8.93 -13.28 -39.46
N TYR A 930 8.95 -12.21 -38.67
CA TYR A 930 9.50 -10.91 -39.07
C TYR A 930 10.94 -11.01 -39.57
N CYS A 931 11.82 -11.66 -38.80
CA CYS A 931 13.22 -11.87 -39.19
C CYS A 931 13.34 -12.74 -40.45
N SER A 932 12.40 -13.66 -40.65
CA SER A 932 12.41 -14.59 -41.78
C SER A 932 11.94 -13.97 -43.09
N VAL A 933 10.99 -13.03 -43.06
CA VAL A 933 10.28 -12.60 -44.30
C VAL A 933 10.29 -11.10 -44.57
N THR A 934 10.73 -10.26 -43.63
CA THR A 934 10.72 -8.80 -43.81
C THR A 934 11.88 -8.35 -44.69
N LYS A 935 11.61 -7.57 -45.74
CA LYS A 935 12.65 -7.00 -46.62
C LYS A 935 13.34 -5.81 -45.93
N ARG A 936 14.56 -5.46 -46.37
CA ARG A 936 15.37 -4.31 -45.88
C ARG A 936 15.94 -4.45 -44.47
N ILE A 937 15.84 -5.64 -43.88
CA ILE A 937 16.48 -5.96 -42.60
C ILE A 937 17.89 -6.54 -42.79
N GLU A 938 18.31 -6.78 -44.03
CA GLU A 938 19.59 -7.41 -44.40
C GLU A 938 20.80 -6.68 -43.81
N LYS A 939 20.72 -5.35 -43.71
CA LYS A 939 21.72 -4.49 -43.05
C LYS A 939 21.89 -4.75 -41.54
N TYR A 940 20.99 -5.52 -40.93
CA TYR A 940 21.02 -5.90 -39.52
C TYR A 940 21.39 -7.37 -39.33
N SER A 941 22.02 -8.00 -40.33
CA SER A 941 22.59 -9.34 -40.16
C SER A 941 23.53 -9.37 -38.96
N GLY A 942 23.37 -10.34 -38.08
CA GLY A 942 24.11 -10.48 -36.82
C GLY A 942 23.42 -9.89 -35.59
N GLU A 943 22.33 -9.14 -35.77
CA GLU A 943 21.67 -8.42 -34.67
C GLU A 943 20.63 -9.27 -33.91
N HIS A 944 20.21 -8.74 -32.76
CA HIS A 944 19.20 -9.33 -31.88
C HIS A 944 17.86 -8.57 -31.97
N PHE A 945 16.75 -9.31 -31.98
CA PHE A 945 15.40 -8.76 -32.16
C PHE A 945 14.42 -9.15 -31.05
N GLU A 946 13.51 -8.22 -30.74
CA GLU A 946 12.37 -8.35 -29.82
C GLU A 946 11.19 -7.61 -30.42
N ASP A 947 9.98 -8.18 -30.33
CA ASP A 947 8.73 -7.54 -30.76
C ASP A 947 8.84 -6.88 -32.15
N CYS A 948 9.41 -7.63 -33.11
CA CYS A 948 9.64 -7.21 -34.50
C CYS A 948 10.56 -5.97 -34.67
N GLN A 949 11.42 -5.68 -33.69
CA GLN A 949 12.37 -4.57 -33.73
C GLN A 949 13.78 -5.00 -33.29
N LYS A 950 14.80 -4.29 -33.78
CA LYS A 950 16.19 -4.48 -33.34
C LYS A 950 16.34 -3.94 -31.91
N VAL A 951 16.94 -4.73 -31.03
CA VAL A 951 17.24 -4.30 -29.65
C VAL A 951 18.73 -4.06 -29.44
N ALA A 952 19.07 -3.26 -28.42
CA ALA A 952 20.44 -3.03 -28.04
C ALA A 952 21.13 -4.34 -27.60
N SER A 953 22.40 -4.49 -27.95
CA SER A 953 23.21 -5.64 -27.51
C SER A 953 23.29 -5.68 -25.97
N TYR A 954 23.12 -6.85 -25.38
CA TYR A 954 23.29 -7.03 -23.94
C TYR A 954 24.73 -6.74 -23.52
N LYS A 955 24.93 -6.21 -22.29
CA LYS A 955 26.27 -5.92 -21.75
C LYS A 955 27.19 -7.16 -21.74
N THR A 956 26.63 -8.36 -21.58
CA THR A 956 27.37 -9.64 -21.64
C THR A 956 27.86 -10.00 -23.05
N VAL A 957 27.39 -9.30 -24.09
CA VAL A 957 27.80 -9.46 -25.50
C VAL A 957 28.67 -8.27 -25.95
N ALA A 958 29.19 -7.48 -25.01
CA ALA A 958 30.02 -6.31 -25.29
C ALA A 958 31.49 -6.68 -25.59
N ASP A 959 31.96 -7.87 -25.17
CA ASP A 959 33.28 -8.37 -25.54
C ASP A 959 33.29 -8.77 -27.03
N PRO A 960 34.06 -8.06 -27.89
CA PRO A 960 34.08 -8.32 -29.33
C PRO A 960 34.74 -9.66 -29.68
N ASP A 961 35.59 -10.24 -28.83
CA ASP A 961 36.30 -11.49 -29.10
C ASP A 961 35.52 -12.73 -28.67
N LEU A 962 34.56 -12.56 -27.76
CA LEU A 962 33.78 -13.66 -27.20
C LEU A 962 33.00 -14.49 -28.26
N PRO A 963 32.34 -13.90 -29.26
CA PRO A 963 31.69 -14.66 -30.35
C PRO A 963 32.66 -15.58 -31.10
N LYS A 964 33.86 -15.09 -31.40
CA LYS A 964 34.90 -15.86 -32.11
C LYS A 964 35.42 -17.01 -31.25
N LYS A 965 35.73 -16.76 -29.97
CA LYS A 965 36.17 -17.81 -29.03
C LYS A 965 35.13 -18.90 -28.85
N LEU A 966 33.86 -18.53 -28.70
CA LEU A 966 32.75 -19.49 -28.61
C LEU A 966 32.64 -20.33 -29.88
N TRP A 967 32.80 -19.70 -31.05
CA TRP A 967 32.77 -20.39 -32.34
C TRP A 967 33.83 -21.47 -32.40
N GLU A 968 35.11 -21.12 -32.19
CA GLU A 968 36.24 -22.05 -32.23
C GLU A 968 36.04 -23.22 -31.25
N PHE A 969 35.66 -22.94 -30.01
CA PHE A 969 35.31 -23.97 -29.03
C PHE A 969 34.19 -24.88 -29.50
N THR A 970 33.14 -24.33 -30.12
CA THR A 970 31.99 -25.13 -30.56
C THR A 970 32.33 -25.99 -31.79
N GLN A 971 33.26 -25.56 -32.65
CA GLN A 971 33.76 -26.38 -33.77
C GLN A 971 34.39 -27.67 -33.26
N ASP A 972 35.18 -27.58 -32.18
CA ASP A 972 35.80 -28.74 -31.53
C ASP A 972 34.75 -29.65 -30.89
N ILE A 973 33.77 -29.07 -30.18
CA ILE A 973 32.68 -29.82 -29.52
C ILE A 973 31.88 -30.65 -30.52
N VAL A 974 31.50 -30.08 -31.67
CA VAL A 974 30.70 -30.80 -32.67
C VAL A 974 31.54 -31.61 -33.67
N GLN A 975 32.87 -31.54 -33.53
CA GLN A 975 33.86 -32.23 -34.37
C GLN A 975 33.62 -31.95 -35.86
N LEU A 976 33.60 -30.67 -36.25
CA LEU A 976 33.48 -30.31 -37.67
C LEU A 976 34.64 -30.90 -38.47
N LYS A 977 34.32 -31.56 -39.59
CA LYS A 977 35.33 -32.04 -40.53
C LYS A 977 35.88 -30.87 -41.36
N PRO A 978 37.09 -30.99 -41.94
CA PRO A 978 37.69 -29.90 -42.73
C PRO A 978 36.80 -29.36 -43.86
N ASP A 979 36.01 -30.23 -44.51
CA ASP A 979 35.06 -29.89 -45.57
C ASP A 979 33.76 -29.25 -45.05
N GLU A 980 33.50 -29.31 -43.74
CA GLU A 980 32.33 -28.74 -43.07
C GLU A 980 32.63 -27.37 -42.43
N ILE A 981 33.90 -26.97 -42.41
CA ILE A 981 34.34 -25.69 -41.83
C ILE A 981 33.95 -24.55 -42.77
N LEU A 982 33.23 -23.58 -42.23
CA LEU A 982 32.93 -22.33 -42.93
C LEU A 982 34.22 -21.51 -43.07
N THR A 983 34.82 -21.58 -44.27
CA THR A 983 35.96 -20.78 -44.71
C THR A 983 35.52 -19.39 -45.18
#